data_AF-A0A6G5RLR5-F1
#
_entry.id   AF-A0A6G5RLR5-F1
#
_cell.length_a   1.000
_cell.length_b   1.000
_cell.length_c   1.000
_cell.angle_alpha   90.00
_cell.angle_beta   90.00
_cell.angle_gamma   90.00
#
_symmetry.space_group_name_H-M   'P 1'
#
loop_
_entity.id
_entity.type
_entity.pdbx_description
1 polymer ?
#
loop_
_entity_poly.entity_id
_entity_poly.type
_entity_poly.pdbx_seq_one_letter_code
_entity_poly.pdbx_strand_id
1 'polypeptide(L)'
;MVSVVAGVEPDLTEKVVRQAVADAAASRAKRRRLARALTDDPDLLTSGRPEGPPVVGDFIRSLLAHGSRRAVLPKCADCGSVKKLTSLRADGKRVCGPCAHNTRAASLSCVECSRPARIYRRTRTGEVICRDCFQMPDGDPVALISAAVTAVAPDADPATVRRAVESVVPVGNVYLMFRLLWEIEDTPGMLTGEGAKGSARAARLITALTDAGIAVTAPACHGCGEVRPLTHVFDGHRCCLLCYRKANSAACGHCGKERPVATRRPDGTPLCSACTRHEADHLIICVLCDRVRPVGRRTEDGPLCRACFRPTLRTCSFCGKGPRRCYRAATGMPRCDTCSRTRRTCVGCGKNKYAAARTEDGHLCETCWQRNPISFNPCRLCGTIEYLHSYGRCHSCVRDQLVRDALSRDGAMPPRLQPVHDVLIASGAMAGLKLLAKPSTRTILYALVDGTCPLTHEGLDALLPNKSVAFLRAALVTAGALPARDERFAALEQWIASTTEAVTDDSERKLVRRFATWHHLRRLRREATKHPVTATQTTAVRASIRGAVALLVWLREHGTELGLCSQVHLDEWIDSGSTTRYDARGFVEWCRKNRHIGKGLEIAAREKLSHVRPTDEDERWALSRRLMHDDGLAIEDRFAGLLVLLYAQPLTTVSQLPVTAVIVADSQTSLMLGDSPLLLPDPLDKLARQLLARRRGHVTIGASSDSPWLFPGAFAGQPLSNEHLGTRLKRMGIYSRPGRTSALMGLSTQLPAAVLTELLGISPETATAWTQEGGNWARYAAELPGRPRPASPQPGPGCLRNPD
;
A
#
# COMPACT_ATOMS: atom_id res chain seq x y z
N MET A 1 22.39 -33.32 8.24
CA MET A 1 21.02 -32.73 8.26
C MET A 1 19.93 -33.77 8.04
N VAL A 2 19.84 -34.48 6.90
CA VAL A 2 18.84 -35.58 6.76
C VAL A 2 19.04 -36.64 7.85
N SER A 3 20.28 -37.08 8.09
CA SER A 3 20.60 -37.98 9.20
C SER A 3 20.31 -37.39 10.60
N VAL A 4 20.47 -36.07 10.79
CA VAL A 4 20.15 -35.38 12.06
C VAL A 4 18.64 -35.37 12.29
N VAL A 5 17.86 -35.11 11.25
CA VAL A 5 16.39 -35.11 11.31
C VAL A 5 15.84 -36.53 11.45
N ALA A 6 16.44 -37.52 10.78
CA ALA A 6 16.07 -38.93 10.92
C ALA A 6 16.32 -39.46 12.34
N GLY A 7 17.31 -38.93 13.06
CA GLY A 7 17.52 -39.25 14.48
C GLY A 7 16.45 -38.68 15.41
N VAL A 8 15.84 -37.55 15.05
CA VAL A 8 14.80 -36.89 15.86
C VAL A 8 13.40 -37.37 15.49
N GLU A 9 13.13 -37.51 14.20
CA GLU A 9 11.85 -37.87 13.57
C GLU A 9 12.06 -39.08 12.64
N PRO A 10 12.21 -40.29 13.19
CA PRO A 10 12.50 -41.49 12.39
C PRO A 10 11.37 -41.86 11.43
N ASP A 11 10.14 -41.42 11.73
CA ASP A 11 8.94 -41.70 10.93
C ASP A 11 8.82 -40.80 9.69
N LEU A 12 9.65 -39.76 9.56
CA LEU A 12 9.65 -38.88 8.40
C LEU A 12 10.56 -39.40 7.30
N THR A 13 9.98 -39.62 6.11
CA THR A 13 10.76 -40.03 4.94
C THR A 13 11.78 -38.97 4.51
N GLU A 14 12.91 -39.39 3.95
CA GLU A 14 13.94 -38.48 3.43
C GLU A 14 13.38 -37.46 2.42
N LYS A 15 12.39 -37.87 1.60
CA LYS A 15 11.70 -37.00 0.64
C LYS A 15 11.00 -35.84 1.35
N VAL A 16 10.30 -36.12 2.45
CA VAL A 16 9.60 -35.11 3.26
C VAL A 16 10.60 -34.15 3.91
N VAL A 17 11.70 -34.66 4.47
CA VAL A 17 12.75 -33.81 5.05
C VAL A 17 13.35 -32.88 4.00
N ARG A 18 13.62 -33.38 2.79
CA ARG A 18 14.13 -32.55 1.67
C ARG A 18 13.13 -31.47 1.24
N GLN A 19 11.83 -31.80 1.25
CA GLN A 19 10.78 -30.82 0.95
C GLN A 19 10.70 -29.73 2.03
N ALA A 20 10.71 -30.11 3.31
CA ALA A 20 10.69 -29.15 4.42
C ALA A 20 11.88 -28.18 4.40
N VAL A 21 13.06 -28.67 4.00
CA VAL A 21 14.25 -27.83 3.80
C VAL A 21 14.06 -26.87 2.63
N ALA A 22 13.46 -27.33 1.53
CA ALA A 22 13.21 -26.48 0.36
C ALA A 22 12.26 -25.32 0.69
N ASP A 23 11.22 -25.61 1.48
CA ASP A 23 10.19 -24.67 1.90
C ASP A 23 10.74 -23.62 2.90
N ALA A 24 11.44 -24.07 3.94
CA ALA A 24 11.95 -23.19 5.00
C ALA A 24 13.21 -22.41 4.59
N ALA A 25 14.05 -23.01 3.75
CA ALA A 25 15.35 -22.49 3.38
C ALA A 25 15.49 -22.41 1.85
N ALA A 26 14.69 -21.54 1.23
CA ALA A 26 14.69 -21.33 -0.23
C ALA A 26 16.07 -20.91 -0.81
N SER A 27 16.96 -20.31 0.00
CA SER A 27 18.31 -19.94 -0.44
C SER A 27 19.39 -20.86 0.13
N ARG A 28 20.46 -21.08 -0.64
CA ARG A 28 21.60 -21.92 -0.23
C ARG A 28 22.27 -21.43 1.06
N ALA A 29 22.37 -20.11 1.25
CA ALA A 29 22.87 -19.51 2.48
C ALA A 29 21.98 -19.85 3.70
N LYS A 30 20.65 -19.85 3.52
CA LYS A 30 19.72 -20.30 4.56
C LYS A 30 19.85 -21.80 4.84
N ARG A 31 19.99 -22.65 3.81
CA ARG A 31 20.14 -24.12 3.97
C ARG A 31 21.40 -24.47 4.73
N ARG A 32 22.51 -23.77 4.46
CA ARG A 32 23.78 -24.00 5.16
C ARG A 32 23.77 -23.46 6.58
N ARG A 33 23.17 -22.28 6.80
CA ARG A 33 22.97 -21.74 8.15
C ARG A 33 22.09 -22.67 8.99
N LEU A 34 21.06 -23.26 8.39
CA LEU A 34 20.22 -24.29 9.01
C LEU A 34 21.04 -25.56 9.30
N ALA A 35 21.75 -26.09 8.30
CA ALA A 35 22.55 -27.30 8.44
C ALA A 35 23.62 -27.15 9.53
N ARG A 36 24.35 -26.02 9.55
CA ARG A 36 25.34 -25.72 10.59
C ARG A 36 24.70 -25.64 11.97
N ALA A 37 23.63 -24.87 12.12
CA ALA A 37 22.95 -24.74 13.43
C ALA A 37 22.47 -26.09 13.98
N LEU A 38 21.92 -26.96 13.12
CA LEU A 38 21.44 -28.28 13.52
C LEU A 38 22.55 -29.32 13.69
N THR A 39 23.71 -29.12 13.07
CA THR A 39 24.89 -29.97 13.30
C THR A 39 25.60 -29.56 14.59
N ASP A 40 25.66 -28.26 14.88
CA ASP A 40 26.27 -27.72 16.09
C ASP A 40 25.38 -27.98 17.33
N ASP A 41 24.05 -27.88 17.20
CA ASP A 41 23.07 -28.14 18.27
C ASP A 41 21.77 -28.76 17.72
N PRO A 42 21.68 -30.11 17.68
CA PRO A 42 20.47 -30.83 17.23
C PRO A 42 19.23 -30.58 18.10
N ASP A 43 19.40 -30.29 19.39
CA ASP A 43 18.31 -30.11 20.35
C ASP A 43 17.47 -28.87 20.05
N LEU A 44 17.95 -27.98 19.19
CA LEU A 44 17.15 -26.85 18.67
C LEU A 44 15.87 -27.30 17.96
N LEU A 45 15.77 -28.56 17.52
CA LEU A 45 14.55 -29.11 16.89
C LEU A 45 13.44 -29.45 17.90
N THR A 46 13.79 -29.80 19.14
CA THR A 46 12.88 -30.41 20.13
C THR A 46 12.75 -29.62 21.42
N SER A 47 13.77 -28.86 21.79
CA SER A 47 13.84 -28.17 23.09
C SER A 47 12.92 -26.95 23.22
N GLY A 48 12.44 -26.39 22.09
CA GLY A 48 11.60 -25.19 22.08
C GLY A 48 12.30 -23.91 22.56
N ARG A 49 13.63 -23.95 22.72
CA ARG A 49 14.43 -22.83 23.22
C ARG A 49 14.59 -21.72 22.14
N PRO A 50 14.74 -20.44 22.51
CA PRO A 50 14.77 -19.30 21.58
C PRO A 50 16.10 -19.10 20.82
N GLU A 51 17.11 -19.94 21.02
CA GLU A 51 18.44 -19.82 20.44
C GLU A 51 18.49 -20.25 18.96
N GLY A 52 19.67 -20.11 18.34
CA GLY A 52 19.88 -20.50 16.94
C GLY A 52 19.36 -19.47 15.92
N PRO A 53 19.55 -19.67 14.62
CA PRO A 53 19.15 -18.72 13.58
C PRO A 53 17.64 -18.80 13.25
N PRO A 54 17.00 -17.72 12.72
CA PRO A 54 15.56 -17.71 12.46
C PRO A 54 15.08 -18.81 11.48
N VAL A 55 16.00 -19.32 10.65
CA VAL A 55 15.72 -20.40 9.70
C VAL A 55 15.37 -21.73 10.40
N VAL A 56 15.85 -21.96 11.63
CA VAL A 56 15.47 -23.15 12.42
C VAL A 56 13.98 -23.14 12.74
N GLY A 57 13.45 -22.01 13.22
CA GLY A 57 12.02 -21.85 13.49
C GLY A 57 11.14 -21.81 12.23
N ASP A 58 11.70 -21.51 11.05
CA ASP A 58 11.02 -21.69 9.77
C ASP A 58 11.01 -23.17 9.35
N PHE A 59 12.10 -23.90 9.63
CA PHE A 59 12.25 -25.33 9.33
C PHE A 59 11.36 -26.21 10.20
N ILE A 60 11.30 -25.98 11.51
CA ILE A 60 10.41 -26.71 12.42
C ILE A 60 8.94 -26.50 12.03
N ARG A 61 8.56 -25.27 11.65
CA ARG A 61 7.22 -24.97 11.10
C ARG A 61 6.90 -25.82 9.87
N SER A 62 7.89 -25.98 8.99
CA SER A 62 7.74 -26.81 7.79
C SER A 62 7.68 -28.30 8.11
N LEU A 63 8.48 -28.79 9.06
CA LEU A 63 8.43 -30.18 9.52
C LEU A 63 7.06 -30.51 10.12
N LEU A 64 6.55 -29.66 11.01
CA LEU A 64 5.21 -29.81 11.60
C LEU A 64 4.11 -29.83 10.52
N ALA A 65 4.21 -28.96 9.51
CA ALA A 65 3.29 -28.97 8.37
C ALA A 65 3.36 -30.26 7.53
N HIS A 66 4.50 -30.96 7.55
CA HIS A 66 4.69 -32.25 6.89
C HIS A 66 4.56 -33.44 7.85
N GLY A 67 3.92 -33.27 9.02
CA GLY A 67 3.52 -34.37 9.91
C GLY A 67 4.51 -34.76 11.01
N SER A 68 5.55 -33.95 11.25
CA SER A 68 6.48 -34.09 12.39
C SER A 68 5.73 -34.05 13.73
N ARG A 69 6.04 -34.97 14.66
CA ARG A 69 5.33 -35.09 15.96
C ARG A 69 6.18 -34.69 17.17
N ARG A 70 7.49 -34.67 17.03
CA ARG A 70 8.49 -34.41 18.08
C ARG A 70 9.16 -33.04 17.94
N ALA A 71 9.10 -32.40 16.77
CA ALA A 71 9.65 -31.06 16.60
C ALA A 71 8.83 -29.99 17.35
N VAL A 72 9.49 -29.12 18.10
CA VAL A 72 8.86 -28.11 18.97
C VAL A 72 9.24 -26.71 18.52
N LEU A 73 8.24 -25.85 18.29
CA LEU A 73 8.51 -24.47 17.89
C LEU A 73 9.25 -23.69 18.98
N PRO A 74 10.25 -22.87 18.61
CA PRO A 74 10.95 -22.02 19.56
C PRO A 74 9.99 -20.99 20.15
N LYS A 75 10.01 -20.86 21.47
CA LYS A 75 9.20 -19.90 22.23
C LYS A 75 9.92 -18.56 22.35
N CYS A 76 9.19 -17.46 22.29
CA CYS A 76 9.74 -16.13 22.51
C CYS A 76 10.36 -16.04 23.91
N ALA A 77 11.60 -15.55 24.01
CA ALA A 77 12.28 -15.39 25.30
C ALA A 77 11.56 -14.45 26.28
N ASP A 78 10.73 -13.53 25.79
CA ASP A 78 10.02 -12.55 26.63
C ASP A 78 8.59 -12.98 26.98
N CYS A 79 7.81 -13.47 25.99
CA CYS A 79 6.38 -13.73 26.17
C CYS A 79 5.98 -15.19 26.01
N GLY A 80 6.93 -16.11 25.80
CA GLY A 80 6.68 -17.54 25.62
C GLY A 80 5.93 -17.91 24.33
N SER A 81 5.46 -16.96 23.52
CA SER A 81 4.68 -17.27 22.31
C SER A 81 5.51 -17.94 21.22
N VAL A 82 4.91 -18.87 20.48
CA VAL A 82 5.51 -19.59 19.33
C VAL A 82 5.46 -18.82 18.00
N LYS A 83 5.25 -17.50 18.08
CA LYS A 83 5.24 -16.59 16.92
C LYS A 83 6.63 -16.55 16.28
N LYS A 84 6.73 -16.05 15.05
CA LYS A 84 8.02 -15.93 14.36
C LYS A 84 8.98 -15.01 15.14
N LEU A 85 10.11 -15.56 15.55
CA LEU A 85 11.16 -14.85 16.30
C LEU A 85 12.11 -14.17 15.31
N THR A 86 11.93 -12.87 15.12
CA THR A 86 12.63 -12.08 14.08
C THR A 86 13.80 -11.28 14.62
N SER A 87 13.84 -11.05 15.93
CA SER A 87 14.82 -10.18 16.58
C SER A 87 15.69 -10.96 17.57
N LEU A 88 16.89 -10.45 17.80
CA LEU A 88 17.89 -11.03 18.70
C LEU A 88 18.13 -10.03 19.84
N ARG A 89 18.10 -10.51 21.09
CA ARG A 89 18.51 -9.76 22.29
C ARG A 89 20.03 -9.77 22.43
N ALA A 90 20.54 -8.90 23.30
CA ALA A 90 21.97 -8.79 23.58
C ALA A 90 22.57 -10.09 24.18
N ASP A 91 21.76 -10.85 24.92
CA ASP A 91 22.11 -12.15 25.52
C ASP A 91 22.06 -13.33 24.52
N GLY A 92 21.84 -13.08 23.23
CA GLY A 92 21.80 -14.11 22.20
C GLY A 92 20.47 -14.86 22.08
N LYS A 93 19.45 -14.54 22.89
CA LYS A 93 18.11 -15.17 22.80
C LYS A 93 17.21 -14.44 21.80
N ARG A 94 16.36 -15.17 21.08
CA ARG A 94 15.41 -14.56 20.14
C ARG A 94 14.07 -14.21 20.76
N VAL A 95 13.49 -13.14 20.23
CA VAL A 95 12.19 -12.62 20.64
C VAL A 95 11.31 -12.37 19.42
N CYS A 96 9.98 -12.41 19.64
CA CYS A 96 9.02 -12.12 18.59
C CYS A 96 9.02 -10.62 18.24
N GLY A 97 8.60 -10.29 17.02
CA GLY A 97 8.52 -8.89 16.55
C GLY A 97 7.80 -7.96 17.52
N PRO A 98 6.60 -8.31 18.03
CA PRO A 98 5.90 -7.51 19.04
C PRO A 98 6.70 -7.24 20.31
N CYS A 99 7.36 -8.24 20.90
CA CYS A 99 8.19 -8.06 22.09
C CYS A 99 9.38 -7.14 21.79
N ALA A 100 10.12 -7.38 20.72
CA ALA A 100 11.21 -6.50 20.29
C ALA A 100 10.74 -5.05 20.07
N HIS A 101 9.55 -4.86 19.52
CA HIS A 101 8.96 -3.54 19.33
C HIS A 101 8.54 -2.90 20.66
N ASN A 102 7.99 -3.66 21.59
CA ASN A 102 7.57 -3.17 22.89
C ASN A 102 8.78 -2.82 23.77
N THR A 103 9.84 -3.61 23.77
CA THR A 103 11.09 -3.27 24.47
C THR A 103 11.70 -1.98 23.92
N ARG A 104 11.72 -1.81 22.59
CA ARG A 104 12.17 -0.56 21.97
C ARG A 104 11.25 0.63 22.24
N ALA A 105 9.94 0.40 22.36
CA ALA A 105 8.99 1.45 22.73
C ALA A 105 9.07 1.79 24.22
N ALA A 106 9.41 0.84 25.09
CA ALA A 106 9.63 1.06 26.51
C ALA A 106 10.87 1.94 26.75
N SER A 107 11.89 1.83 25.90
CA SER A 107 13.08 2.69 25.95
C SER A 107 12.90 4.06 25.29
N LEU A 108 11.69 4.41 24.81
CA LEU A 108 11.41 5.66 24.10
C LEU A 108 10.14 6.31 24.66
N SER A 109 10.25 7.51 25.20
CA SER A 109 9.10 8.32 25.61
C SER A 109 8.64 9.22 24.47
N CYS A 110 7.31 9.37 24.34
CA CYS A 110 6.75 10.45 23.53
C CYS A 110 7.14 11.79 24.14
N VAL A 111 7.67 12.73 23.34
CA VAL A 111 8.05 14.06 23.83
C VAL A 111 6.88 14.84 24.40
N GLU A 112 5.66 14.65 23.85
CA GLU A 112 4.47 15.41 24.27
C GLU A 112 3.77 14.81 25.49
N CYS A 113 3.57 13.49 25.52
CA CYS A 113 2.78 12.86 26.59
C CYS A 113 3.61 12.02 27.56
N SER A 114 4.92 11.96 27.38
CA SER A 114 5.88 11.20 28.22
C SER A 114 5.64 9.69 28.33
N ARG A 115 4.58 9.16 27.71
CA ARG A 115 4.25 7.74 27.72
C ARG A 115 5.24 6.95 26.85
N PRO A 116 5.59 5.71 27.24
CA PRO A 116 6.30 4.78 26.38
C PRO A 116 5.60 4.66 25.03
N ALA A 117 6.31 4.99 23.94
CA ALA A 117 5.69 5.14 22.63
C ALA A 117 6.48 4.46 21.54
N ARG A 118 5.75 3.83 20.62
CA ARG A 118 6.31 3.44 19.33
C ARG A 118 6.62 4.71 18.53
N ILE A 119 7.77 4.71 17.85
CA ILE A 119 8.12 5.79 16.92
C ILE A 119 7.07 5.83 15.80
N TYR A 120 6.18 6.83 15.85
CA TYR A 120 5.27 7.13 14.76
C TYR A 120 5.91 8.13 13.80
N ARG A 121 6.38 9.25 14.36
CA ARG A 121 7.13 10.31 13.69
C ARG A 121 8.22 10.84 14.63
N ARG A 122 9.07 11.71 14.10
CA ARG A 122 9.96 12.56 14.89
C ARG A 122 9.61 14.02 14.66
N THR A 123 9.71 14.83 15.71
CA THR A 123 9.65 16.30 15.67
C THR A 123 10.80 16.88 14.84
N ARG A 124 10.83 18.21 14.66
CA ARG A 124 11.92 18.94 13.99
C ARG A 124 13.27 18.65 14.64
N THR A 125 13.33 18.78 15.97
CA THR A 125 14.48 18.53 16.85
C THR A 125 14.83 17.05 17.02
N GLY A 126 13.98 16.15 16.52
CA GLY A 126 14.30 14.73 16.37
C GLY A 126 13.82 13.83 17.51
N GLU A 127 13.10 14.35 18.49
CA GLU A 127 12.47 13.56 19.54
C GLU A 127 11.35 12.66 18.99
N VAL A 128 11.04 11.61 19.73
CA VAL A 128 10.01 10.65 19.35
C VAL A 128 8.64 11.21 19.69
N ILE A 129 7.70 11.16 18.74
CA ILE A 129 6.30 11.53 18.99
C ILE A 129 5.38 10.37 18.61
N CYS A 130 4.41 10.09 19.47
CA CYS A 130 3.45 9.01 19.28
C CYS A 130 2.39 9.39 18.24
N ARG A 131 1.55 8.43 17.82
CA ARG A 131 0.50 8.70 16.83
C ARG A 131 -0.54 9.69 17.32
N ASP A 132 -0.90 9.59 18.59
CA ASP A 132 -2.03 10.34 19.16
C ASP A 132 -1.65 11.79 19.46
N CYS A 133 -0.37 12.05 19.76
CA CYS A 133 0.16 13.40 19.99
C CYS A 133 0.66 14.08 18.72
N PHE A 134 0.93 13.35 17.63
CA PHE A 134 1.45 13.95 16.42
C PHE A 134 0.39 14.81 15.73
N GLN A 135 0.62 16.13 15.74
CA GLN A 135 -0.07 17.08 14.87
C GLN A 135 0.77 17.32 13.62
N MET A 136 0.11 17.37 12.46
CA MET A 136 0.80 17.77 11.23
C MET A 136 1.09 19.27 11.32
N PRO A 137 2.29 19.74 10.97
CA PRO A 137 2.55 21.17 10.84
C PRO A 137 1.61 21.81 9.81
N ASP A 138 1.20 23.05 10.09
CA ASP A 138 0.39 23.84 9.16
C ASP A 138 1.22 24.45 8.02
N GLY A 139 0.56 24.78 6.91
CA GLY A 139 1.17 25.41 5.74
C GLY A 139 1.44 24.47 4.55
N ASP A 140 1.72 25.05 3.38
CA ASP A 140 2.18 24.29 2.20
C ASP A 140 3.71 24.13 2.27
N PRO A 141 4.25 22.93 2.59
CA PRO A 141 5.69 22.73 2.65
C PRO A 141 6.37 22.94 1.30
N VAL A 142 5.67 22.79 0.16
CA VAL A 142 6.26 23.11 -1.15
C VAL A 142 6.46 24.61 -1.29
N ALA A 143 5.48 25.41 -0.90
CA ALA A 143 5.59 26.87 -0.94
C ALA A 143 6.72 27.35 -0.02
N LEU A 144 6.83 26.79 1.19
CA LEU A 144 7.90 27.12 2.14
C LEU A 144 9.28 26.71 1.63
N ILE A 145 9.43 25.51 1.05
CA ILE A 145 10.69 25.09 0.41
C ILE A 145 11.00 26.00 -0.78
N SER A 146 9.98 26.40 -1.56
CA SER A 146 10.18 27.31 -2.69
C SER A 146 10.69 28.67 -2.23
N ALA A 147 10.12 29.23 -1.17
CA ALA A 147 10.60 30.47 -0.56
C ALA A 147 12.05 30.35 -0.08
N ALA A 148 12.41 29.23 0.58
CA ALA A 148 13.78 28.98 1.03
C ALA A 148 14.77 28.87 -0.14
N VAL A 149 14.35 28.30 -1.27
CA VAL A 149 15.18 28.25 -2.49
C VAL A 149 15.29 29.63 -3.14
N THR A 150 14.19 30.37 -3.27
CA THR A 150 14.19 31.73 -3.85
C THR A 150 15.01 32.71 -3.03
N ALA A 151 15.12 32.52 -1.71
CA ALA A 151 16.02 33.33 -0.87
C ALA A 151 17.51 33.17 -1.24
N VAL A 152 17.90 32.03 -1.82
CA VAL A 152 19.28 31.73 -2.27
C VAL A 152 19.45 31.98 -3.76
N ALA A 153 18.40 31.73 -4.55
CA ALA A 153 18.35 31.92 -6.00
C ALA A 153 17.13 32.78 -6.36
N PRO A 154 17.26 34.13 -6.33
CA PRO A 154 16.14 35.05 -6.56
C PRO A 154 15.45 34.85 -7.92
N ASP A 155 16.20 34.43 -8.94
CA ASP A 155 15.71 34.20 -10.31
C ASP A 155 15.04 32.82 -10.50
N ALA A 156 14.91 32.01 -9.44
CA ALA A 156 14.35 30.68 -9.53
C ALA A 156 12.83 30.72 -9.79
N ASP A 157 12.39 30.17 -10.94
CA ASP A 157 10.97 29.98 -11.24
C ASP A 157 10.30 29.05 -10.20
N PRO A 158 9.29 29.52 -9.44
CA PRO A 158 8.60 28.74 -8.43
C PRO A 158 7.96 27.45 -8.97
N ALA A 159 7.53 27.42 -10.24
CA ALA A 159 6.96 26.21 -10.85
C ALA A 159 8.04 25.15 -11.09
N THR A 160 9.26 25.56 -11.44
CA THR A 160 10.43 24.69 -11.58
C THR A 160 10.87 24.13 -10.22
N VAL A 161 10.90 24.97 -9.18
CA VAL A 161 11.21 24.52 -7.81
C VAL A 161 10.18 23.49 -7.33
N ARG A 162 8.88 23.75 -7.54
CA ARG A 162 7.80 22.80 -7.23
C ARG A 162 8.00 21.45 -7.90
N ARG A 163 8.28 21.43 -9.22
CA ARG A 163 8.57 20.17 -9.96
C ARG A 163 9.77 19.42 -9.38
N ALA A 164 10.84 20.14 -9.01
CA ALA A 164 12.02 19.54 -8.39
C ALA A 164 11.68 18.88 -7.04
N VAL A 165 10.93 19.57 -6.18
CA VAL A 165 10.46 19.03 -4.89
C VAL A 165 9.59 17.79 -5.06
N GLU A 166 8.61 17.84 -5.96
CA GLU A 166 7.68 16.74 -6.24
C GLU A 166 8.35 15.51 -6.87
N SER A 167 9.49 15.70 -7.56
CA SER A 167 10.30 14.59 -8.10
C SER A 167 11.05 13.80 -7.02
N VAL A 168 11.30 14.41 -5.86
CA VAL A 168 12.11 13.83 -4.78
C VAL A 168 11.25 13.24 -3.66
N VAL A 169 10.16 13.92 -3.30
CA VAL A 169 9.22 13.48 -2.26
C VAL A 169 7.86 13.16 -2.89
N PRO A 170 7.31 11.95 -2.70
CA PRO A 170 5.98 11.62 -3.23
C PRO A 170 4.92 12.58 -2.67
N VAL A 171 4.11 13.16 -3.56
CA VAL A 171 3.04 14.16 -3.29
C VAL A 171 2.06 13.74 -2.18
N GLY A 172 2.00 12.46 -1.82
CA GLY A 172 1.17 11.93 -0.73
C GLY A 172 1.79 11.91 0.67
N ASN A 173 3.04 12.37 0.86
CA ASN A 173 3.72 12.28 2.16
C ASN A 173 4.21 13.63 2.67
N VAL A 174 3.25 14.47 3.06
CA VAL A 174 3.43 15.85 3.56
C VAL A 174 4.47 15.94 4.69
N TYR A 175 4.49 14.97 5.62
CA TYR A 175 5.50 14.92 6.69
C TYR A 175 6.93 14.88 6.17
N LEU A 176 7.21 14.14 5.09
CA LEU A 176 8.55 14.09 4.52
C LEU A 176 8.96 15.40 3.83
N MET A 177 7.98 16.20 3.40
CA MET A 177 8.21 17.53 2.83
C MET A 177 8.55 18.53 3.94
N PHE A 178 7.81 18.52 5.06
CA PHE A 178 8.20 19.30 6.25
C PHE A 178 9.56 18.89 6.82
N ARG A 179 9.86 17.59 6.85
CA ARG A 179 11.21 17.12 7.23
C ARG A 179 12.31 17.67 6.32
N LEU A 180 12.04 17.83 5.03
CA LEU A 180 12.99 18.40 4.09
C LEU A 180 13.10 19.92 4.27
N LEU A 181 11.98 20.60 4.48
CA LEU A 181 11.95 22.01 4.83
C LEU A 181 12.78 22.31 6.09
N TRP A 182 12.54 21.58 7.17
CA TRP A 182 13.29 21.75 8.41
C TRP A 182 14.79 21.50 8.21
N GLU A 183 15.16 20.49 7.42
CA GLU A 183 16.56 20.25 7.08
C GLU A 183 17.20 21.45 6.36
N ILE A 184 16.46 22.11 5.45
CA ILE A 184 16.92 23.33 4.75
C ILE A 184 17.03 24.51 5.71
N GLU A 185 16.01 24.75 6.53
CA GLU A 185 15.98 25.85 7.49
C GLU A 185 17.03 25.71 8.60
N ASP A 186 17.24 24.49 9.11
CA ASP A 186 18.19 24.18 10.19
C ASP A 186 19.64 24.12 9.69
N THR A 187 19.87 24.13 8.37
CA THR A 187 21.21 24.07 7.77
C THR A 187 21.39 25.20 6.75
N PRO A 188 21.78 26.42 7.20
CA PRO A 188 21.89 27.60 6.34
C PRO A 188 22.78 27.44 5.10
N GLY A 189 23.80 26.57 5.17
CA GLY A 189 24.70 26.27 4.05
C GLY A 189 24.21 25.19 3.07
N MET A 190 23.04 24.57 3.31
CA MET A 190 22.62 23.36 2.59
C MET A 190 22.45 23.58 1.09
N LEU A 191 21.92 24.73 0.67
CA LEU A 191 21.71 25.08 -0.74
C LEU A 191 22.92 25.77 -1.38
N THR A 192 23.90 26.20 -0.59
CA THR A 192 25.03 27.04 -1.03
C THR A 192 26.39 26.34 -0.99
N GLY A 193 26.45 25.07 -0.56
CA GLY A 193 27.68 24.26 -0.67
C GLY A 193 27.77 23.11 0.35
N GLU A 194 26.97 23.13 1.39
CA GLU A 194 26.98 22.12 2.46
C GLU A 194 25.94 21.01 2.26
N GLY A 195 25.44 20.82 1.04
CA GLY A 195 24.42 19.82 0.74
C GLY A 195 24.78 18.37 1.13
N ALA A 196 26.07 18.09 1.34
CA ALA A 196 26.56 16.81 1.87
C ALA A 196 26.17 16.56 3.34
N LYS A 197 25.87 17.60 4.14
CA LYS A 197 25.39 17.47 5.53
C LYS A 197 23.93 17.00 5.60
N GLY A 198 23.17 17.21 4.52
CA GLY A 198 21.75 16.90 4.48
C GLY A 198 21.40 15.41 4.35
N SER A 199 20.09 15.12 4.40
CA SER A 199 19.62 13.78 4.08
C SER A 199 19.82 13.42 2.60
N ALA A 200 19.67 12.14 2.26
CA ALA A 200 19.66 11.71 0.85
C ALA A 200 18.53 12.37 0.04
N ARG A 201 17.49 12.90 0.70
CA ARG A 201 16.42 13.66 0.04
C ARG A 201 16.88 15.08 -0.25
N ALA A 202 17.51 15.75 0.72
CA ALA A 202 18.12 17.06 0.51
C ALA A 202 19.14 17.05 -0.64
N ALA A 203 20.08 16.10 -0.63
CA ALA A 203 21.06 15.97 -1.72
C ALA A 203 20.38 15.77 -3.10
N ARG A 204 19.32 14.95 -3.18
CA ARG A 204 18.55 14.75 -4.42
C ARG A 204 17.77 15.99 -4.84
N LEU A 205 17.25 16.77 -3.90
CA LEU A 205 16.57 18.04 -4.20
C LEU A 205 17.56 19.02 -4.81
N ILE A 206 18.72 19.22 -4.18
CA ILE A 206 19.74 20.16 -4.66
C ILE A 206 20.21 19.74 -6.07
N THR A 207 20.43 18.44 -6.31
CA THR A 207 20.72 17.95 -7.67
C THR A 207 19.59 18.26 -8.64
N ALA A 208 18.32 18.00 -8.28
CA ALA A 208 17.19 18.30 -9.15
C ALA A 208 17.02 19.80 -9.44
N LEU A 209 17.35 20.67 -8.49
CA LEU A 209 17.36 22.12 -8.67
C LEU A 209 18.50 22.55 -9.60
N THR A 210 19.71 22.01 -9.40
CA THR A 210 20.88 22.29 -10.27
C THR A 210 20.63 21.82 -11.70
N ASP A 211 20.11 20.60 -11.88
CA ASP A 211 19.76 20.03 -13.19
C ASP A 211 18.68 20.85 -13.91
N ALA A 212 17.85 21.57 -13.15
CA ALA A 212 16.85 22.48 -13.67
C ALA A 212 17.36 23.91 -13.93
N GLY A 213 18.67 24.16 -13.75
CA GLY A 213 19.32 25.45 -14.01
C GLY A 213 19.14 26.49 -12.91
N ILE A 214 18.67 26.10 -11.72
CA ILE A 214 18.52 27.01 -10.58
C ILE A 214 19.88 27.22 -9.92
N ALA A 215 20.19 28.48 -9.57
CA ALA A 215 21.46 28.91 -8.99
C ALA A 215 21.67 28.44 -7.53
N VAL A 216 21.76 27.12 -7.33
CA VAL A 216 22.15 26.47 -6.07
C VAL A 216 23.42 25.64 -6.28
N THR A 217 24.19 25.41 -5.23
CA THR A 217 25.46 24.67 -5.33
C THR A 217 25.22 23.16 -5.23
N ALA A 218 25.52 22.42 -6.29
CA ALA A 218 25.40 20.97 -6.30
C ALA A 218 26.21 20.30 -5.17
N PRO A 219 25.67 19.28 -4.48
CA PRO A 219 26.33 18.71 -3.32
C PRO A 219 27.57 17.90 -3.73
N ALA A 220 28.72 18.33 -3.22
CA ALA A 220 30.00 17.64 -3.39
C ALA A 220 30.13 16.44 -2.44
N CYS A 221 30.82 15.38 -2.87
CA CYS A 221 31.11 14.24 -2.02
C CYS A 221 32.06 14.62 -0.88
N HIS A 222 31.66 14.41 0.38
CA HIS A 222 32.50 14.71 1.55
C HIS A 222 33.91 14.08 1.48
N GLY A 223 34.03 12.89 0.89
CA GLY A 223 35.32 12.20 0.80
C GLY A 223 36.19 12.53 -0.41
N CYS A 224 35.67 13.13 -1.49
CA CYS A 224 36.48 13.42 -2.69
C CYS A 224 36.24 14.79 -3.34
N GLY A 225 35.36 15.62 -2.81
CA GLY A 225 35.04 16.95 -3.35
C GLY A 225 34.23 16.94 -4.66
N GLU A 226 34.17 15.82 -5.35
CA GLU A 226 33.48 15.70 -6.64
C GLU A 226 31.93 15.74 -6.51
N VAL A 227 31.27 16.50 -7.39
CA VAL A 227 29.81 16.51 -7.53
C VAL A 227 29.33 15.22 -8.22
N ARG A 228 28.73 14.31 -7.45
CA ARG A 228 28.27 12.98 -7.90
C ARG A 228 27.06 12.51 -7.06
N PRO A 229 26.33 11.46 -7.46
CA PRO A 229 25.25 10.91 -6.63
C PRO A 229 25.72 10.48 -5.23
N LEU A 230 25.22 11.16 -4.20
CA LEU A 230 25.60 10.92 -2.79
C LEU A 230 24.62 9.99 -2.08
N THR A 231 24.72 8.69 -2.35
CA THR A 231 23.79 7.68 -1.82
C THR A 231 24.19 7.09 -0.47
N HIS A 232 25.39 7.38 0.03
CA HIS A 232 25.96 6.76 1.23
C HIS A 232 26.30 7.80 2.30
N VAL A 233 26.53 7.33 3.53
CA VAL A 233 26.97 8.16 4.66
C VAL A 233 28.33 7.64 5.13
N PHE A 234 29.27 8.57 5.29
CA PHE A 234 30.59 8.34 5.86
C PHE A 234 30.90 9.54 6.76
N ASP A 235 31.33 9.26 7.99
CA ASP A 235 31.63 10.28 9.00
C ASP A 235 30.51 11.31 9.22
N GLY A 236 29.27 10.81 9.33
CA GLY A 236 28.07 11.66 9.47
C GLY A 236 27.64 12.39 8.18
N HIS A 237 28.46 12.44 7.14
CA HIS A 237 28.23 13.20 5.91
C HIS A 237 27.92 12.32 4.71
N ARG A 238 27.25 12.88 3.71
CA ARG A 238 26.94 12.20 2.45
C ARG A 238 28.18 12.07 1.57
N CYS A 239 28.36 10.88 1.03
CA CYS A 239 29.46 10.59 0.12
C CYS A 239 29.03 9.69 -1.05
N CYS A 240 29.85 9.69 -2.09
CA CYS A 240 29.67 8.79 -3.22
C CYS A 240 29.99 7.34 -2.84
N LEU A 241 29.49 6.39 -3.63
CA LEU A 241 29.72 4.96 -3.42
C LEU A 241 31.22 4.58 -3.36
N LEU A 242 32.09 5.28 -4.10
CA LEU A 242 33.52 4.99 -4.11
C LEU A 242 34.19 5.38 -2.79
N CYS A 243 33.96 6.60 -2.30
CA CYS A 243 34.45 7.05 -1.00
C CYS A 243 33.90 6.20 0.13
N TYR A 244 32.60 5.86 0.11
CA TYR A 244 32.01 4.95 1.08
C TYR A 244 32.72 3.58 1.10
N ARG A 245 33.00 3.01 -0.08
CA ARG A 245 33.71 1.73 -0.20
C ARG A 245 35.15 1.82 0.30
N LYS A 246 35.85 2.92 0.02
CA LYS A 246 37.21 3.18 0.50
C LYS A 246 37.22 3.27 2.03
N ALA A 247 36.33 4.08 2.60
CA ALA A 247 36.16 4.23 4.04
C ALA A 247 35.76 2.92 4.75
N ASN A 248 34.98 2.06 4.10
CA ASN A 248 34.57 0.75 4.62
C ASN A 248 35.45 -0.38 4.07
N SER A 249 36.73 -0.09 3.78
CA SER A 249 37.72 -1.12 3.46
C SER A 249 38.37 -1.64 4.73
N ALA A 250 38.71 -2.93 4.72
CA ALA A 250 39.46 -3.56 5.79
C ALA A 250 40.31 -4.68 5.18
N ALA A 251 41.33 -5.13 5.91
CA ALA A 251 42.11 -6.31 5.55
C ALA A 251 41.20 -7.53 5.44
N CYS A 252 41.08 -8.09 4.23
CA CYS A 252 40.21 -9.23 3.99
C CYS A 252 40.76 -10.48 4.68
N GLY A 253 40.01 -11.08 5.62
CA GLY A 253 40.43 -12.26 6.39
C GLY A 253 40.60 -13.57 5.61
N HIS A 254 40.63 -13.50 4.27
CA HIS A 254 41.00 -14.62 3.41
C HIS A 254 42.19 -14.32 2.49
N CYS A 255 42.29 -13.11 1.92
CA CYS A 255 43.39 -12.77 1.00
C CYS A 255 44.38 -11.74 1.57
N GLY A 256 44.16 -11.27 2.80
CA GLY A 256 44.96 -10.24 3.47
C GLY A 256 44.82 -8.83 2.90
N LYS A 257 44.44 -8.70 1.62
CA LYS A 257 44.39 -7.40 0.92
C LYS A 257 43.31 -6.48 1.49
N GLU A 258 43.68 -5.22 1.65
CA GLU A 258 42.77 -4.16 2.02
C GLU A 258 41.80 -3.87 0.87
N ARG A 259 40.52 -4.16 1.11
CA ARG A 259 39.46 -4.07 0.11
C ARG A 259 38.14 -3.69 0.76
N PRO A 260 37.17 -3.16 -0.02
CA PRO A 260 35.84 -2.88 0.49
C PRO A 260 35.19 -4.16 1.05
N VAL A 261 34.72 -4.06 2.30
CA VAL A 261 34.09 -5.19 2.99
C VAL A 261 32.76 -5.51 2.31
N ALA A 262 32.64 -6.71 1.77
CA ALA A 262 31.41 -7.18 1.12
C ALA A 262 30.49 -7.93 2.08
N THR A 263 31.07 -8.66 3.02
CA THR A 263 30.36 -9.31 4.14
C THR A 263 31.32 -9.50 5.30
N ARG A 264 30.78 -9.81 6.48
CA ARG A 264 31.55 -10.29 7.63
C ARG A 264 31.16 -11.74 7.95
N ARG A 265 32.11 -12.55 8.42
CA ARG A 265 31.87 -13.87 8.99
C ARG A 265 31.15 -13.73 10.35
N PRO A 266 30.59 -14.82 10.90
CA PRO A 266 29.94 -14.80 12.22
C PRO A 266 30.84 -14.28 13.36
N ASP A 267 32.16 -14.45 13.24
CA ASP A 267 33.19 -13.96 14.16
C ASP A 267 33.56 -12.47 13.94
N GLY A 268 32.90 -11.78 12.99
CA GLY A 268 33.17 -10.37 12.66
C GLY A 268 34.24 -10.16 11.57
N THR A 269 34.95 -11.21 11.16
CA THR A 269 36.05 -11.13 10.18
C THR A 269 35.55 -10.61 8.83
N PRO A 270 36.12 -9.51 8.29
CA PRO A 270 35.69 -8.92 7.03
C PRO A 270 36.18 -9.70 5.82
N LEU A 271 35.35 -9.81 4.78
CA LEU A 271 35.67 -10.46 3.52
C LEU A 271 35.36 -9.57 2.33
N CYS A 272 36.29 -9.50 1.38
CA CYS A 272 36.09 -8.78 0.11
C CYS A 272 35.21 -9.59 -0.86
N SER A 273 34.55 -8.90 -1.80
CA SER A 273 33.60 -9.53 -2.75
C SER A 273 34.20 -10.63 -3.62
N ALA A 274 35.51 -10.58 -3.87
CA ALA A 274 36.22 -11.63 -4.60
C ALA A 274 36.47 -12.87 -3.74
N CYS A 275 36.61 -12.71 -2.42
CA CYS A 275 36.86 -13.82 -1.49
C CYS A 275 35.56 -14.42 -0.95
N THR A 276 34.47 -13.64 -0.85
CA THR A 276 33.15 -14.17 -0.46
C THR A 276 32.67 -15.30 -1.36
N ARG A 277 33.11 -15.33 -2.63
CA ARG A 277 32.78 -16.42 -3.56
C ARG A 277 33.45 -17.76 -3.22
N HIS A 278 34.49 -17.75 -2.39
CA HIS A 278 35.21 -18.93 -1.91
C HIS A 278 34.74 -19.38 -0.53
N GLU A 279 33.91 -18.58 0.16
CA GLU A 279 33.28 -19.03 1.39
C GLU A 279 32.46 -20.27 1.11
N ALA A 280 32.49 -21.22 2.05
CA ALA A 280 31.77 -22.48 1.94
C ALA A 280 30.35 -22.23 1.45
N ASP A 281 29.66 -21.22 2.01
CA ASP A 281 28.31 -20.75 1.70
C ASP A 281 28.02 -20.39 0.24
N HIS A 282 29.04 -20.07 -0.56
CA HIS A 282 28.92 -19.66 -1.97
C HIS A 282 29.37 -20.74 -2.98
N LEU A 283 29.99 -21.83 -2.51
CA LEU A 283 30.44 -22.95 -3.35
C LEU A 283 29.34 -24.01 -3.56
N ILE A 284 29.30 -24.66 -4.73
CA ILE A 284 28.36 -25.74 -5.12
C ILE A 284 29.12 -27.00 -5.55
N ILE A 285 28.47 -28.16 -5.50
CA ILE A 285 28.93 -29.35 -6.24
C ILE A 285 28.48 -29.17 -7.68
N CYS A 286 29.42 -29.23 -8.62
CA CYS A 286 29.15 -29.08 -10.04
C CYS A 286 28.58 -30.39 -10.61
N VAL A 287 27.37 -30.39 -11.17
CA VAL A 287 26.73 -31.62 -11.66
C VAL A 287 27.40 -32.29 -12.86
N LEU A 288 28.38 -31.64 -13.49
CA LEU A 288 29.16 -32.21 -14.59
C LEU A 288 30.52 -32.77 -14.16
N CYS A 289 31.10 -32.29 -13.06
CA CYS A 289 32.47 -32.69 -12.68
C CYS A 289 32.63 -33.02 -11.20
N ASP A 290 31.53 -32.99 -10.45
CA ASP A 290 31.39 -33.25 -9.02
C ASP A 290 32.33 -32.49 -8.07
N ARG A 291 33.11 -31.55 -8.59
CA ARG A 291 34.01 -30.71 -7.78
C ARG A 291 33.25 -29.58 -7.11
N VAL A 292 33.62 -29.29 -5.87
CA VAL A 292 33.13 -28.13 -5.11
C VAL A 292 33.75 -26.84 -5.70
N ARG A 293 32.95 -26.03 -6.41
CA ARG A 293 33.41 -24.83 -7.12
C ARG A 293 32.37 -23.69 -7.07
N PRO A 294 32.75 -22.43 -7.37
CA PRO A 294 31.78 -21.35 -7.53
C PRO A 294 30.79 -21.60 -8.68
N VAL A 295 29.53 -21.21 -8.50
CA VAL A 295 28.47 -21.36 -9.53
C VAL A 295 28.83 -20.58 -10.79
N GLY A 296 28.80 -21.26 -11.94
CA GLY A 296 28.86 -20.63 -13.27
C GLY A 296 27.47 -20.43 -13.88
N ARG A 297 26.65 -21.48 -13.93
CA ARG A 297 25.26 -21.46 -14.40
C ARG A 297 24.43 -22.49 -13.64
N ARG A 298 23.10 -22.30 -13.60
CA ARG A 298 22.16 -23.31 -13.13
C ARG A 298 21.42 -23.89 -14.34
N THR A 299 21.43 -25.21 -14.48
CA THR A 299 20.63 -25.97 -15.46
C THR A 299 19.55 -26.77 -14.71
N GLU A 300 18.67 -27.42 -15.45
CA GLU A 300 17.64 -28.29 -14.87
C GLU A 300 18.26 -29.49 -14.13
N ASP A 301 19.36 -30.04 -14.65
CA ASP A 301 20.14 -31.13 -14.01
C ASP A 301 20.96 -30.68 -12.79
N GLY A 302 20.95 -29.38 -12.49
CA GLY A 302 21.61 -28.78 -11.33
C GLY A 302 22.71 -27.77 -11.69
N PRO A 303 23.52 -27.34 -10.72
CA PRO A 303 24.39 -26.19 -10.93
C PRO A 303 25.74 -26.59 -11.55
N LEU A 304 26.15 -25.90 -12.62
CA LEU A 304 27.43 -26.09 -13.31
C LEU A 304 28.45 -25.05 -12.83
N CYS A 305 29.71 -25.46 -12.62
CA CYS A 305 30.81 -24.53 -12.34
C CYS A 305 31.18 -23.72 -13.59
N ARG A 306 31.88 -22.59 -13.41
CA ARG A 306 32.30 -21.72 -14.53
C ARG A 306 33.18 -22.41 -15.57
N ALA A 307 33.95 -23.43 -15.18
CA ALA A 307 34.79 -24.19 -16.09
C ALA A 307 33.99 -25.21 -16.92
N CYS A 308 33.01 -25.86 -16.29
CA CYS A 308 32.12 -26.83 -16.94
C CYS A 308 31.01 -26.16 -17.76
N PHE A 309 30.64 -24.92 -17.43
CA PHE A 309 29.68 -24.16 -18.21
C PHE A 309 30.32 -23.60 -19.50
N ARG A 310 30.08 -24.26 -20.64
CA ARG A 310 30.36 -23.73 -21.97
C ARG A 310 29.09 -23.13 -22.57
N PRO A 311 28.89 -21.79 -22.54
CA PRO A 311 27.77 -21.17 -23.25
C PRO A 311 27.91 -21.43 -24.74
N THR A 312 26.80 -21.83 -25.38
CA THR A 312 26.71 -21.97 -26.82
C THR A 312 27.08 -20.65 -27.49
N LEU A 313 28.13 -20.71 -28.31
CA LEU A 313 28.52 -19.58 -29.13
C LEU A 313 27.56 -19.49 -30.31
N ARG A 314 26.91 -18.34 -30.45
CA ARG A 314 25.98 -18.02 -31.54
C ARG A 314 26.20 -16.60 -32.01
N THR A 315 25.77 -16.31 -33.23
CA THR A 315 25.61 -14.95 -33.73
C THR A 315 24.46 -14.28 -33.02
N CYS A 316 24.70 -13.11 -32.43
CA CYS A 316 23.66 -12.39 -31.68
C CYS A 316 22.59 -11.86 -32.64
N SER A 317 21.32 -12.19 -32.44
CA SER A 317 20.20 -11.73 -33.27
C SER A 317 19.96 -10.21 -33.18
N PHE A 318 20.50 -9.56 -32.15
CA PHE A 318 20.33 -8.11 -31.96
C PHE A 318 21.41 -7.29 -32.68
N CYS A 319 22.68 -7.62 -32.46
CA CYS A 319 23.79 -6.85 -33.02
C CYS A 319 24.47 -7.50 -34.21
N GLY A 320 24.04 -8.70 -34.63
CA GLY A 320 24.66 -9.46 -35.72
C GLY A 320 26.07 -9.96 -35.42
N LYS A 321 26.68 -9.60 -34.28
CA LYS A 321 28.05 -9.99 -33.94
C LYS A 321 28.11 -11.42 -33.39
N GLY A 322 29.03 -12.23 -33.88
CA GLY A 322 29.18 -13.64 -33.53
C GLY A 322 30.49 -14.24 -34.05
N PRO A 323 30.95 -15.38 -33.51
CA PRO A 323 30.37 -16.12 -32.39
C PRO A 323 30.53 -15.42 -31.02
N ARG A 324 29.43 -15.29 -30.26
CA ARG A 324 29.41 -14.69 -28.90
C ARG A 324 28.68 -15.59 -27.93
N ARG A 325 28.99 -15.46 -26.64
CA ARG A 325 28.22 -16.11 -25.56
C ARG A 325 26.82 -15.52 -25.54
N CYS A 326 25.84 -16.27 -26.01
CA CYS A 326 24.47 -15.81 -26.15
C CYS A 326 23.52 -16.52 -25.19
N TYR A 327 22.68 -15.74 -24.51
CA TYR A 327 21.51 -16.21 -23.79
C TYR A 327 20.43 -16.62 -24.79
N ARG A 328 19.55 -17.55 -24.39
CA ARG A 328 18.42 -18.04 -25.22
C ARG A 328 18.83 -18.63 -26.58
N ALA A 329 20.04 -19.18 -26.69
CA ALA A 329 20.57 -19.77 -27.92
C ALA A 329 19.70 -20.88 -28.54
N ALA A 330 18.89 -21.57 -27.72
CA ALA A 330 17.96 -22.63 -28.17
C ALA A 330 16.62 -22.09 -28.71
N THR A 331 16.34 -20.79 -28.58
CA THR A 331 15.02 -20.20 -28.92
C THR A 331 14.98 -19.56 -30.31
N GLY A 332 16.02 -19.76 -31.14
CA GLY A 332 16.16 -19.06 -32.43
C GLY A 332 16.54 -17.57 -32.33
N MET A 333 16.44 -16.96 -31.14
CA MET A 333 16.84 -15.56 -30.87
C MET A 333 18.00 -15.46 -29.86
N PRO A 334 19.22 -15.94 -30.20
CA PRO A 334 20.40 -15.81 -29.34
C PRO A 334 20.76 -14.34 -29.07
N ARG A 335 20.92 -13.97 -27.79
CA ARG A 335 21.27 -12.60 -27.39
C ARG A 335 22.55 -12.56 -26.56
N CYS A 336 23.55 -11.77 -26.97
CA CYS A 336 24.79 -11.62 -26.19
C CYS A 336 24.56 -10.87 -24.86
N ASP A 337 25.49 -10.97 -23.91
CA ASP A 337 25.39 -10.31 -22.59
C ASP A 337 25.28 -8.78 -22.69
N THR A 338 26.02 -8.16 -23.59
CA THR A 338 25.95 -6.72 -23.82
C THR A 338 24.55 -6.30 -24.28
N CYS A 339 24.04 -6.90 -25.37
CA CYS A 339 22.69 -6.60 -25.87
C CYS A 339 21.60 -6.95 -24.85
N SER A 340 21.88 -7.88 -23.94
CA SER A 340 20.96 -8.24 -22.86
C SER A 340 20.80 -7.18 -21.77
N ARG A 341 21.80 -6.32 -21.61
CA ARG A 341 21.86 -5.29 -20.56
C ARG A 341 21.74 -3.87 -21.12
N THR A 342 21.68 -3.70 -22.44
CA THR A 342 21.45 -2.40 -23.07
C THR A 342 19.97 -2.04 -23.02
N ARG A 343 19.66 -0.83 -22.56
CA ARG A 343 18.31 -0.24 -22.71
C ARG A 343 18.21 0.50 -24.03
N ARG A 344 17.06 0.38 -24.69
CA ARG A 344 16.75 1.00 -25.99
C ARG A 344 15.33 1.53 -25.97
N THR A 345 15.04 2.51 -26.83
CA THR A 345 13.68 3.02 -27.04
C THR A 345 12.82 1.91 -27.62
N CYS A 346 11.73 1.58 -26.93
CA CYS A 346 10.77 0.58 -27.37
C CYS A 346 9.84 1.17 -28.43
N VAL A 347 9.75 0.57 -29.61
CA VAL A 347 8.88 1.07 -30.70
C VAL A 347 7.39 0.94 -30.36
N GLY A 348 7.02 -0.02 -29.50
CA GLY A 348 5.63 -0.18 -29.06
C GLY A 348 5.18 0.73 -27.92
N CYS A 349 6.08 1.38 -27.17
CA CYS A 349 5.64 2.26 -26.06
C CYS A 349 6.47 3.54 -25.85
N GLY A 350 7.46 3.80 -26.71
CA GLY A 350 8.36 4.96 -26.64
C GLY A 350 9.34 4.98 -25.45
N LYS A 351 9.22 4.06 -24.48
CA LYS A 351 10.01 4.08 -23.25
C LYS A 351 11.38 3.43 -23.43
N ASN A 352 12.42 3.99 -22.80
CA ASN A 352 13.76 3.42 -22.77
C ASN A 352 13.83 2.22 -21.78
N LYS A 353 13.82 1.00 -22.32
CA LYS A 353 13.70 -0.27 -21.57
C LYS A 353 14.67 -1.33 -22.12
N TYR A 354 14.87 -2.42 -21.37
CA TYR A 354 15.62 -3.57 -21.89
C TYR A 354 14.87 -4.19 -23.08
N ALA A 355 15.58 -4.43 -24.18
CA ALA A 355 14.98 -5.00 -25.38
C ALA A 355 14.74 -6.50 -25.21
N ALA A 356 13.49 -6.94 -25.32
CA ALA A 356 13.08 -8.34 -25.24
C ALA A 356 13.12 -9.02 -26.61
N ALA A 357 12.70 -8.32 -27.66
CA ALA A 357 12.73 -8.78 -29.05
C ALA A 357 13.13 -7.65 -30.01
N ARG A 358 13.54 -8.02 -31.23
CA ARG A 358 13.74 -7.11 -32.37
C ARG A 358 12.80 -7.57 -33.49
N THR A 359 11.94 -6.68 -33.94
CA THR A 359 11.08 -6.82 -35.12
C THR A 359 11.65 -5.97 -36.25
N GLU A 360 11.02 -6.01 -37.43
CA GLU A 360 11.34 -5.14 -38.56
C GLU A 360 11.20 -3.66 -38.19
N ASP A 361 10.14 -3.31 -37.44
CA ASP A 361 9.89 -1.94 -36.96
C ASP A 361 10.90 -1.46 -35.89
N GLY A 362 11.64 -2.38 -35.26
CA GLY A 362 12.66 -2.05 -34.26
C GLY A 362 12.56 -2.86 -32.96
N HIS A 363 12.90 -2.23 -31.82
CA HIS A 363 13.06 -2.95 -30.55
C HIS A 363 11.77 -2.94 -29.74
N LEU A 364 11.37 -4.10 -29.21
CA LEU A 364 10.25 -4.22 -28.29
C LEU A 364 10.73 -4.55 -26.88
N CYS A 365 10.19 -3.85 -25.88
CA CYS A 365 10.37 -4.21 -24.47
C CYS A 365 9.50 -5.43 -24.12
N GLU A 366 9.81 -6.10 -23.02
CA GLU A 366 9.11 -7.32 -22.58
C GLU A 366 7.58 -7.19 -22.59
N THR A 367 7.06 -6.04 -22.13
CA THR A 367 5.61 -5.81 -22.03
C THR A 367 4.96 -5.61 -23.40
N CYS A 368 5.64 -4.95 -24.34
CA CYS A 368 5.16 -4.76 -25.71
C CYS A 368 5.32 -6.03 -26.52
N TRP A 369 6.40 -6.78 -26.30
CA TRP A 369 6.61 -8.09 -26.94
C TRP A 369 5.47 -9.05 -26.59
N GLN A 370 5.10 -9.17 -25.31
CA GLN A 370 3.99 -10.02 -24.85
C GLN A 370 2.61 -9.67 -25.44
N ARG A 371 2.45 -8.49 -26.04
CA ARG A 371 1.20 -8.04 -26.67
C ARG A 371 1.28 -8.04 -28.20
N ASN A 372 2.45 -8.28 -28.77
CA ASN A 372 2.66 -8.24 -30.21
C ASN A 372 2.24 -9.59 -30.82
N PRO A 373 1.38 -9.60 -31.86
CA PRO A 373 0.90 -10.83 -32.50
C PRO A 373 2.01 -11.79 -32.98
N ILE A 374 3.17 -11.27 -33.39
CA ILE A 374 4.33 -12.08 -33.82
C ILE A 374 4.84 -12.99 -32.70
N SER A 375 4.60 -12.61 -31.45
CA SER A 375 4.98 -13.42 -30.29
C SER A 375 3.98 -14.54 -29.96
N PHE A 376 2.81 -14.56 -30.60
CA PHE A 376 1.74 -15.48 -30.28
C PHE A 376 1.98 -16.84 -30.94
N ASN A 377 1.65 -17.89 -30.21
CA ASN A 377 1.80 -19.26 -30.67
C ASN A 377 0.55 -20.06 -30.25
N PRO A 378 0.15 -21.09 -31.01
CA PRO A 378 -0.98 -21.93 -30.63
C PRO A 378 -0.67 -22.71 -29.35
N CYS A 379 -1.59 -22.65 -28.39
CA CYS A 379 -1.49 -23.42 -27.16
C CYS A 379 -1.55 -24.92 -27.47
N ARG A 380 -0.58 -25.69 -26.95
CA ARG A 380 -0.54 -27.16 -27.13
C ARG A 380 -1.72 -27.91 -26.49
N LEU A 381 -2.47 -27.27 -25.59
CA LEU A 381 -3.61 -27.89 -24.90
C LEU A 381 -4.95 -27.47 -25.53
N CYS A 382 -5.20 -26.16 -25.67
CA CYS A 382 -6.49 -25.64 -26.11
C CYS A 382 -6.49 -25.05 -27.53
N GLY A 383 -5.34 -25.02 -28.21
CA GLY A 383 -5.20 -24.45 -29.56
C GLY A 383 -5.25 -22.92 -29.65
N THR A 384 -5.66 -22.20 -28.59
CA THR A 384 -5.75 -20.73 -28.59
C THR A 384 -4.42 -20.07 -28.95
N ILE A 385 -4.46 -19.12 -29.88
CA ILE A 385 -3.30 -18.37 -30.34
C ILE A 385 -3.12 -17.13 -29.46
N GLU A 386 -2.13 -17.16 -28.58
CA GLU A 386 -1.77 -16.04 -27.71
C GLU A 386 -0.29 -16.10 -27.30
N TYR A 387 0.17 -15.12 -26.53
CA TYR A 387 1.49 -15.22 -25.90
C TYR A 387 1.47 -16.36 -24.87
N LEU A 388 2.27 -17.40 -25.10
CA LEU A 388 2.29 -18.59 -24.25
C LEU A 388 3.06 -18.33 -22.95
N HIS A 389 2.58 -18.92 -21.86
CA HIS A 389 3.17 -18.76 -20.53
C HIS A 389 4.38 -19.67 -20.33
N SER A 390 4.16 -20.99 -20.34
CA SER A 390 5.21 -21.98 -20.11
C SER A 390 4.91 -23.30 -20.82
N TYR A 391 5.96 -23.99 -21.28
CA TYR A 391 5.89 -25.30 -21.93
C TYR A 391 4.91 -25.38 -23.12
N GLY A 392 4.78 -24.29 -23.88
CA GLY A 392 3.86 -24.22 -25.01
C GLY A 392 2.38 -24.15 -24.63
N ARG A 393 2.06 -23.75 -23.39
CA ARG A 393 0.69 -23.63 -22.89
C ARG A 393 0.35 -22.18 -22.58
N CYS A 394 -0.90 -21.82 -22.84
CA CYS A 394 -1.40 -20.48 -22.59
C CYS A 394 -1.63 -20.21 -21.10
N HIS A 395 -1.82 -18.95 -20.73
CA HIS A 395 -2.03 -18.54 -19.34
C HIS A 395 -3.27 -19.21 -18.73
N SER A 396 -4.35 -19.34 -19.50
CA SER A 396 -5.60 -19.92 -19.04
C SER A 396 -5.45 -21.40 -18.69
N CYS A 397 -4.82 -22.20 -19.56
CA CYS A 397 -4.59 -23.63 -19.32
C CYS A 397 -3.61 -23.88 -18.17
N VAL A 398 -2.53 -23.10 -18.07
CA VAL A 398 -1.59 -23.23 -16.95
C VAL A 398 -2.28 -22.90 -15.63
N ARG A 399 -3.13 -21.87 -15.61
CA ARG A 399 -3.91 -21.50 -14.41
C ARG A 399 -4.90 -22.59 -14.04
N ASP A 400 -5.69 -23.10 -15.00
CA ASP A 400 -6.67 -24.17 -14.74
C ASP A 400 -6.01 -25.37 -14.07
N GLN A 401 -4.90 -25.84 -14.62
CA GLN A 401 -4.13 -26.92 -14.01
C GLN A 401 -3.67 -26.57 -12.58
N LEU A 402 -3.05 -25.41 -12.37
CA LEU A 402 -2.57 -25.01 -11.05
C LEU A 402 -3.70 -24.86 -10.03
N VAL A 403 -4.90 -24.45 -10.45
CA VAL A 403 -6.08 -24.38 -9.59
C VAL A 403 -6.53 -25.79 -9.21
N ARG A 404 -6.64 -26.71 -10.17
CA ARG A 404 -6.98 -28.11 -9.92
C ARG A 404 -5.99 -28.74 -8.94
N ASP A 405 -4.69 -28.64 -9.23
CA ASP A 405 -3.62 -29.16 -8.37
C ASP A 405 -3.70 -28.60 -6.94
N ALA A 406 -4.06 -27.32 -6.79
CA ALA A 406 -4.20 -26.68 -5.48
C ALA A 406 -5.50 -27.02 -4.74
N LEU A 407 -6.54 -27.47 -5.45
CA LEU A 407 -7.83 -27.87 -4.91
C LEU A 407 -7.98 -29.39 -4.76
N SER A 408 -6.98 -30.16 -5.17
CA SER A 408 -6.96 -31.62 -5.06
C SER A 408 -6.34 -32.10 -3.75
N ARG A 409 -6.91 -33.18 -3.20
CA ARG A 409 -6.32 -34.01 -2.15
C ARG A 409 -6.21 -35.43 -2.70
N ASP A 410 -5.05 -36.06 -2.53
CA ASP A 410 -4.79 -37.43 -3.03
C ASP A 410 -5.09 -37.61 -4.54
N GLY A 411 -4.90 -36.54 -5.33
CA GLY A 411 -5.10 -36.54 -6.77
C GLY A 411 -6.53 -36.26 -7.25
N ALA A 412 -7.52 -36.09 -6.35
CA ALA A 412 -8.89 -35.78 -6.69
C ALA A 412 -9.37 -34.45 -6.09
N MET A 413 -10.13 -33.66 -6.84
CA MET A 413 -10.76 -32.43 -6.35
C MET A 413 -12.12 -32.75 -5.70
N PRO A 414 -12.36 -32.39 -4.43
CA PRO A 414 -13.66 -32.59 -3.79
C PRO A 414 -14.78 -31.83 -4.54
N PRO A 415 -15.96 -32.44 -4.79
CA PRO A 415 -17.06 -31.78 -5.52
C PRO A 415 -17.52 -30.45 -4.91
N ARG A 416 -17.47 -30.33 -3.57
CA ARG A 416 -17.80 -29.09 -2.85
C ARG A 416 -16.91 -27.88 -3.22
N LEU A 417 -15.74 -28.11 -3.84
CA LEU A 417 -14.81 -27.06 -4.26
C LEU A 417 -14.94 -26.71 -5.75
N GLN A 418 -15.85 -27.36 -6.49
CA GLN A 418 -16.13 -27.02 -7.88
C GLN A 418 -16.50 -25.53 -8.07
N PRO A 419 -17.33 -24.90 -7.22
CA PRO A 419 -17.61 -23.47 -7.35
C PRO A 419 -16.36 -22.59 -7.18
N VAL A 420 -15.44 -23.00 -6.30
CA VAL A 420 -14.17 -22.27 -6.08
C VAL A 420 -13.27 -22.39 -7.31
N HIS A 421 -13.19 -23.58 -7.89
CA HIS A 421 -12.48 -23.83 -9.13
C HIS A 421 -12.99 -22.90 -10.25
N ASP A 422 -14.29 -22.92 -10.50
CA ASP A 422 -14.93 -22.20 -11.61
C ASP A 422 -14.73 -20.70 -11.51
N VAL A 423 -14.84 -20.14 -10.30
CA VAL A 423 -14.52 -18.73 -10.01
C VAL A 423 -13.08 -18.41 -10.37
N LEU A 424 -12.12 -19.25 -9.96
CA LEU A 424 -10.69 -19.02 -10.17
C LEU A 424 -10.29 -19.06 -11.66
N ILE A 425 -11.03 -19.81 -12.48
CA ILE A 425 -10.78 -19.95 -13.91
C ILE A 425 -11.63 -19.04 -14.81
N ALA A 426 -12.69 -18.41 -14.31
CA ALA A 426 -13.65 -17.66 -15.14
C ALA A 426 -13.04 -16.54 -16.01
N SER A 427 -12.06 -15.75 -15.51
CA SER A 427 -11.44 -14.66 -16.28
C SER A 427 -10.12 -14.14 -15.68
N GLY A 428 -9.33 -13.42 -16.47
CA GLY A 428 -8.11 -12.75 -16.00
C GLY A 428 -6.94 -13.69 -15.69
N ALA A 429 -6.58 -14.58 -16.61
CA ALA A 429 -5.60 -15.65 -16.40
C ALA A 429 -4.26 -15.17 -15.77
N MET A 430 -3.72 -14.04 -16.23
CA MET A 430 -2.49 -13.47 -15.68
C MET A 430 -2.60 -12.99 -14.23
N ALA A 431 -3.72 -12.39 -13.84
CA ALA A 431 -3.92 -12.03 -12.42
C ALA A 431 -4.26 -13.26 -11.58
N GLY A 432 -4.94 -14.25 -12.16
CA GLY A 432 -5.15 -15.57 -11.56
C GLY A 432 -3.85 -16.23 -11.16
N LEU A 433 -2.91 -16.32 -12.09
CA LEU A 433 -1.57 -16.86 -11.84
C LEU A 433 -0.82 -16.06 -10.75
N LYS A 434 -0.88 -14.72 -10.80
CA LYS A 434 -0.28 -13.87 -9.76
C LYS A 434 -0.91 -14.07 -8.38
N LEU A 435 -2.22 -14.32 -8.32
CA LEU A 435 -2.92 -14.59 -7.07
C LEU A 435 -2.49 -15.95 -6.51
N LEU A 436 -2.46 -17.00 -7.33
CA LEU A 436 -2.04 -18.35 -6.93
C LEU A 436 -0.58 -18.40 -6.45
N ALA A 437 0.28 -17.53 -6.99
CA ALA A 437 1.66 -17.39 -6.53
C ALA A 437 1.78 -16.78 -5.11
N LYS A 438 0.74 -16.16 -4.56
CA LYS A 438 0.79 -15.56 -3.21
C LYS A 438 0.69 -16.66 -2.13
N PRO A 439 1.57 -16.66 -1.11
CA PRO A 439 1.49 -17.62 -0.01
C PRO A 439 0.13 -17.62 0.71
N SER A 440 -0.47 -16.44 0.89
CA SER A 440 -1.78 -16.29 1.55
C SER A 440 -2.91 -16.99 0.80
N THR A 441 -2.92 -16.93 -0.53
CA THR A 441 -3.94 -17.63 -1.34
C THR A 441 -3.77 -19.12 -1.21
N ARG A 442 -2.54 -19.63 -1.27
CA ARG A 442 -2.27 -21.07 -1.09
C ARG A 442 -2.75 -21.57 0.26
N THR A 443 -2.49 -20.83 1.34
CA THR A 443 -2.99 -21.18 2.68
C THR A 443 -4.51 -21.30 2.72
N ILE A 444 -5.24 -20.39 2.05
CA ILE A 444 -6.71 -20.45 1.98
C ILE A 444 -7.17 -21.69 1.21
N LEU A 445 -6.58 -21.97 0.04
CA LEU A 445 -6.94 -23.14 -0.76
C LEU A 445 -6.67 -24.45 0.00
N TYR A 446 -5.52 -24.57 0.68
CA TYR A 446 -5.23 -25.74 1.53
C TYR A 446 -6.24 -25.89 2.67
N ALA A 447 -6.59 -24.81 3.37
CA ALA A 447 -7.58 -24.89 4.45
C ALA A 447 -8.97 -25.34 3.95
N LEU A 448 -9.36 -24.92 2.74
CA LEU A 448 -10.59 -25.38 2.10
C LEU A 448 -10.52 -26.87 1.74
N VAL A 449 -9.40 -27.31 1.16
CA VAL A 449 -9.16 -28.72 0.77
C VAL A 449 -9.17 -29.65 1.99
N ASP A 450 -8.41 -29.30 3.03
CA ASP A 450 -8.28 -30.09 4.25
C ASP A 450 -9.54 -30.09 5.12
N GLY A 451 -10.50 -29.21 4.81
CA GLY A 451 -11.78 -29.09 5.53
C GLY A 451 -11.69 -28.32 6.85
N THR A 452 -10.51 -27.81 7.20
CA THR A 452 -10.32 -26.92 8.37
C THR A 452 -11.05 -25.59 8.20
N CYS A 453 -11.30 -25.17 6.96
CA CYS A 453 -12.16 -24.05 6.61
C CYS A 453 -13.39 -24.58 5.85
N PRO A 454 -14.61 -24.51 6.40
CA PRO A 454 -15.82 -24.73 5.61
C PRO A 454 -15.97 -23.63 4.56
N LEU A 455 -16.59 -23.93 3.42
CA LEU A 455 -16.90 -22.95 2.37
C LEU A 455 -18.12 -22.12 2.78
N THR A 456 -17.95 -21.31 3.83
CA THR A 456 -18.96 -20.39 4.35
C THR A 456 -18.31 -19.04 4.68
N HIS A 457 -19.14 -18.03 4.93
CA HIS A 457 -18.65 -16.72 5.38
C HIS A 457 -17.84 -16.82 6.67
N GLU A 458 -18.35 -17.58 7.64
CA GLU A 458 -17.76 -17.82 8.96
C GLU A 458 -16.44 -18.60 8.86
N GLY A 459 -16.38 -19.62 7.99
CA GLY A 459 -15.15 -20.37 7.72
C GLY A 459 -14.05 -19.45 7.18
N LEU A 460 -14.40 -18.60 6.21
CA LEU A 460 -13.46 -17.62 5.67
C LEU A 460 -13.08 -16.55 6.71
N ASP A 461 -13.97 -16.14 7.62
CA ASP A 461 -13.69 -15.17 8.68
C ASP A 461 -12.67 -15.69 9.71
N ALA A 462 -12.63 -17.01 9.94
CA ALA A 462 -11.65 -17.66 10.82
C ALA A 462 -10.22 -17.62 10.25
N LEU A 463 -10.07 -17.55 8.93
CA LEU A 463 -8.79 -17.37 8.26
C LEU A 463 -8.39 -15.89 8.33
N LEU A 464 -7.79 -15.47 9.46
CA LEU A 464 -7.23 -14.14 9.78
C LEU A 464 -7.40 -13.04 8.68
N PRO A 465 -7.98 -11.88 9.02
CA PRO A 465 -8.38 -10.87 8.04
C PRO A 465 -7.20 -10.46 7.16
N ASN A 466 -7.29 -10.79 5.87
CA ASN A 466 -6.32 -10.37 4.89
C ASN A 466 -7.01 -10.09 3.55
N LYS A 467 -6.34 -9.28 2.73
CA LYS A 467 -6.87 -8.85 1.42
C LYS A 467 -7.18 -10.02 0.48
N SER A 468 -6.53 -11.18 0.65
CA SER A 468 -6.75 -12.35 -0.22
C SER A 468 -8.05 -13.07 0.12
N VAL A 469 -8.42 -13.13 1.41
CA VAL A 469 -9.72 -13.69 1.86
C VAL A 469 -10.86 -12.80 1.37
N ALA A 470 -10.78 -11.49 1.61
CA ALA A 470 -11.78 -10.54 1.10
C ALA A 470 -11.90 -10.61 -0.43
N PHE A 471 -10.77 -10.80 -1.12
CA PHE A 471 -10.72 -10.94 -2.56
C PHE A 471 -11.44 -12.21 -3.05
N LEU A 472 -11.09 -13.37 -2.49
CA LEU A 472 -11.71 -14.64 -2.84
C LEU A 472 -13.20 -14.64 -2.50
N ARG A 473 -13.59 -14.12 -1.33
CA ARG A 473 -14.98 -14.02 -0.91
C ARG A 473 -15.82 -13.19 -1.88
N ALA A 474 -15.34 -12.00 -2.26
CA ALA A 474 -16.05 -11.18 -3.23
C ALA A 474 -16.26 -11.90 -4.57
N ALA A 475 -15.27 -12.66 -5.02
CA ALA A 475 -15.37 -13.47 -6.23
C ALA A 475 -16.38 -14.63 -6.09
N LEU A 476 -16.39 -15.33 -4.95
CA LEU A 476 -17.35 -16.39 -4.64
C LEU A 476 -18.79 -15.86 -4.53
N VAL A 477 -18.99 -14.69 -3.90
CA VAL A 477 -20.31 -14.04 -3.83
C VAL A 477 -20.79 -13.63 -5.22
N THR A 478 -19.91 -13.04 -6.03
CA THR A 478 -20.26 -12.61 -7.40
C THR A 478 -20.66 -13.79 -8.28
N ALA A 479 -20.01 -14.94 -8.11
CA ALA A 479 -20.34 -16.17 -8.84
C ALA A 479 -21.52 -16.95 -8.24
N GLY A 480 -22.15 -16.46 -7.17
CA GLY A 480 -23.26 -17.14 -6.49
C GLY A 480 -22.86 -18.35 -5.62
N ALA A 481 -21.57 -18.59 -5.42
CA ALA A 481 -21.07 -19.67 -4.56
C ALA A 481 -21.20 -19.35 -3.05
N LEU A 482 -21.35 -18.07 -2.70
CA LEU A 482 -21.66 -17.61 -1.35
C LEU A 482 -22.81 -16.58 -1.43
N PRO A 483 -23.71 -16.52 -0.43
CA PRO A 483 -24.76 -15.52 -0.39
C PRO A 483 -24.18 -14.11 -0.23
N ALA A 484 -24.89 -13.09 -0.74
CA ALA A 484 -24.48 -11.70 -0.54
C ALA A 484 -24.48 -11.33 0.95
N ARG A 485 -23.42 -10.65 1.40
CA ARG A 485 -23.23 -10.21 2.78
C ARG A 485 -22.60 -8.82 2.80
N ASP A 486 -23.04 -7.96 3.71
CA ASP A 486 -22.36 -6.69 3.97
C ASP A 486 -21.07 -6.94 4.78
N GLU A 487 -19.95 -7.00 4.07
CA GLU A 487 -18.63 -7.23 4.66
C GLU A 487 -18.21 -6.12 5.65
N ARG A 488 -18.66 -4.87 5.46
CA ARG A 488 -18.33 -3.78 6.38
C ARG A 488 -19.07 -3.95 7.69
N PHE A 489 -20.36 -4.30 7.61
CA PHE A 489 -21.17 -4.57 8.78
C PHE A 489 -20.65 -5.80 9.55
N ALA A 490 -20.35 -6.89 8.85
CA ALA A 490 -19.75 -8.09 9.43
C ALA A 490 -18.42 -7.80 10.16
N ALA A 491 -17.52 -7.06 9.52
CA ALA A 491 -16.25 -6.66 10.12
C ALA A 491 -16.43 -5.72 11.33
N LEU A 492 -17.50 -4.92 11.36
CA LEU A 492 -17.86 -4.11 12.51
C LEU A 492 -18.37 -4.98 13.67
N GLU A 493 -19.23 -5.97 13.42
CA GLU A 493 -19.71 -6.90 14.44
C GLU A 493 -18.55 -7.67 15.10
N GLN A 494 -17.63 -8.22 14.30
CA GLN A 494 -16.45 -8.93 14.81
C GLN A 494 -15.52 -8.00 15.60
N TRP A 495 -15.35 -6.76 15.15
CA TRP A 495 -14.58 -5.74 15.87
C TRP A 495 -15.25 -5.37 17.21
N ILE A 496 -16.58 -5.23 17.27
CA ILE A 496 -17.31 -4.95 18.51
C ILE A 496 -17.11 -6.10 19.50
N ALA A 497 -17.31 -7.35 19.06
CA ALA A 497 -17.13 -8.53 19.90
C ALA A 497 -15.73 -8.55 20.54
N SER A 498 -14.69 -8.50 19.71
CA SER A 498 -13.29 -8.49 20.18
C SER A 498 -12.94 -7.30 21.08
N THR A 499 -13.48 -6.10 20.80
CA THR A 499 -13.24 -4.89 21.61
C THR A 499 -13.92 -5.00 22.97
N THR A 500 -15.14 -5.55 23.03
CA THR A 500 -15.84 -5.76 24.30
C THR A 500 -15.16 -6.83 25.14
N GLU A 501 -14.69 -7.92 24.54
CA GLU A 501 -13.96 -8.99 25.25
C GLU A 501 -12.64 -8.51 25.85
N ALA A 502 -12.00 -7.52 25.25
CA ALA A 502 -10.77 -6.92 25.75
C ALA A 502 -10.96 -6.04 27.01
N VAL A 503 -12.21 -5.69 27.38
CA VAL A 503 -12.51 -4.97 28.63
C VAL A 503 -12.31 -5.92 29.81
N THR A 504 -11.45 -5.56 30.75
CA THR A 504 -11.01 -6.42 31.85
C THR A 504 -12.09 -6.63 32.91
N ASP A 505 -12.79 -5.57 33.30
CA ASP A 505 -13.88 -5.64 34.28
C ASP A 505 -15.16 -6.24 33.66
N ASP A 506 -15.79 -7.18 34.37
CA ASP A 506 -16.95 -7.92 33.84
C ASP A 506 -18.23 -7.07 33.81
N SER A 507 -18.38 -6.15 34.76
CA SER A 507 -19.55 -5.24 34.82
C SER A 507 -19.49 -4.20 33.70
N GLU A 508 -18.32 -3.59 33.49
CA GLU A 508 -18.03 -2.67 32.38
C GLU A 508 -18.16 -3.38 31.03
N ARG A 509 -17.63 -4.61 30.91
CA ARG A 509 -17.74 -5.43 29.69
C ARG A 509 -19.21 -5.64 29.31
N LYS A 510 -20.05 -6.07 30.26
CA LYS A 510 -21.49 -6.27 30.05
C LYS A 510 -22.17 -4.96 29.64
N LEU A 511 -21.80 -3.85 30.26
CA LEU A 511 -22.37 -2.53 29.96
C LEU A 511 -22.01 -2.04 28.56
N VAL A 512 -20.73 -2.07 28.18
CA VAL A 512 -20.27 -1.66 26.84
C VAL A 512 -20.86 -2.58 25.78
N ARG A 513 -20.96 -3.89 26.03
CA ARG A 513 -21.62 -4.83 25.12
C ARG A 513 -23.10 -4.50 24.92
N ARG A 514 -23.83 -4.16 25.99
CA ARG A 514 -25.23 -3.72 25.90
C ARG A 514 -25.32 -2.42 25.09
N PHE A 515 -24.50 -1.43 25.40
CA PHE A 515 -24.48 -0.17 24.64
C PHE A 515 -24.23 -0.42 23.14
N ALA A 516 -23.17 -1.16 22.80
CA ALA A 516 -22.84 -1.47 21.40
C ALA A 516 -23.96 -2.22 20.68
N THR A 517 -24.60 -3.18 21.36
CA THR A 517 -25.66 -4.01 20.77
C THR A 517 -26.97 -3.23 20.58
N TRP A 518 -27.45 -2.58 21.63
CA TRP A 518 -28.79 -1.97 21.65
C TRP A 518 -28.84 -0.58 21.04
N HIS A 519 -27.77 0.21 21.18
CA HIS A 519 -27.70 1.57 20.64
C HIS A 519 -27.20 1.60 19.20
N HIS A 520 -26.10 0.90 18.90
CA HIS A 520 -25.48 0.95 17.57
C HIS A 520 -25.95 -0.20 16.65
N LEU A 521 -25.75 -1.46 17.04
CA LEU A 521 -26.02 -2.61 16.15
C LEU A 521 -27.50 -2.75 15.81
N ARG A 522 -28.43 -2.55 16.75
CA ARG A 522 -29.88 -2.61 16.46
C ARG A 522 -30.29 -1.62 15.36
N ARG A 523 -29.78 -0.39 15.40
CA ARG A 523 -30.05 0.63 14.40
C ARG A 523 -29.43 0.26 13.05
N LEU A 524 -28.15 -0.10 13.06
CA LEU A 524 -27.43 -0.48 11.84
C LEU A 524 -28.01 -1.74 11.19
N ARG A 525 -28.49 -2.74 11.93
CA ARG A 525 -29.16 -3.92 11.34
C ARG A 525 -30.43 -3.55 10.59
N ARG A 526 -31.21 -2.60 11.11
CA ARG A 526 -32.43 -2.11 10.44
C ARG A 526 -32.10 -1.27 9.20
N GLU A 527 -30.98 -0.55 9.20
CA GLU A 527 -30.51 0.23 8.04
C GLU A 527 -29.86 -0.67 6.98
N ALA A 528 -29.09 -1.68 7.40
CA ALA A 528 -28.35 -2.60 6.55
C ALA A 528 -29.23 -3.46 5.64
N THR A 529 -30.51 -3.68 6.01
CA THR A 529 -31.49 -4.34 5.14
C THR A 529 -31.89 -3.48 3.94
N LYS A 530 -31.72 -2.16 4.02
CA LYS A 530 -32.06 -1.20 2.96
C LYS A 530 -30.83 -0.76 2.18
N HIS A 531 -29.73 -0.44 2.88
CA HIS A 531 -28.49 0.05 2.26
C HIS A 531 -27.25 -0.49 2.97
N PRO A 532 -26.16 -0.80 2.25
CA PRO A 532 -24.91 -1.21 2.87
C PRO A 532 -24.36 -0.16 3.85
N VAL A 533 -23.75 -0.62 4.94
CA VAL A 533 -23.15 0.23 5.97
C VAL A 533 -21.94 0.96 5.42
N THR A 534 -21.93 2.28 5.60
CA THR A 534 -20.86 3.16 5.12
C THR A 534 -19.64 3.16 6.03
N ALA A 535 -18.46 3.47 5.47
CA ALA A 535 -17.22 3.60 6.24
C ALA A 535 -17.31 4.69 7.32
N THR A 536 -18.03 5.79 7.06
CA THR A 536 -18.27 6.87 8.02
C THR A 536 -19.09 6.40 9.21
N GLN A 537 -20.18 5.66 8.97
CA GLN A 537 -20.96 5.04 10.05
C GLN A 537 -20.09 4.09 10.88
N THR A 538 -19.32 3.20 10.24
CA THR A 538 -18.39 2.30 10.94
C THR A 538 -17.39 3.06 11.80
N THR A 539 -16.82 4.16 11.28
CA THR A 539 -15.85 4.98 11.99
C THR A 539 -16.48 5.67 13.20
N ALA A 540 -17.67 6.24 13.05
CA ALA A 540 -18.41 6.88 14.13
C ALA A 540 -18.78 5.90 15.25
N VAL A 541 -19.26 4.70 14.91
CA VAL A 541 -19.55 3.65 15.91
C VAL A 541 -18.29 3.22 16.65
N ARG A 542 -17.18 3.03 15.93
CA ARG A 542 -15.88 2.69 16.54
C ARG A 542 -15.38 3.77 17.49
N ALA A 543 -15.51 5.04 17.09
CA ALA A 543 -15.13 6.18 17.91
C ALA A 543 -15.99 6.24 19.18
N SER A 544 -17.31 6.10 19.04
CA SER A 544 -18.24 6.10 20.18
C SER A 544 -17.97 4.98 21.19
N ILE A 545 -17.74 3.74 20.72
CA ILE A 545 -17.43 2.61 21.62
C ILE A 545 -16.07 2.79 22.29
N ARG A 546 -15.05 3.29 21.57
CA ARG A 546 -13.75 3.61 22.18
C ARG A 546 -13.85 4.71 23.21
N GLY A 547 -14.64 5.75 22.94
CA GLY A 547 -14.92 6.83 23.89
C GLY A 547 -15.57 6.29 25.17
N ALA A 548 -16.55 5.40 25.05
CA ALA A 548 -17.18 4.73 26.19
C ALA A 548 -16.18 3.94 27.04
N VAL A 549 -15.35 3.09 26.40
CA VAL A 549 -14.32 2.31 27.11
C VAL A 549 -13.30 3.24 27.77
N ALA A 550 -12.87 4.29 27.08
CA ALA A 550 -11.88 5.23 27.62
C ALA A 550 -12.40 6.01 28.83
N LEU A 551 -13.68 6.41 28.82
CA LEU A 551 -14.32 7.05 29.97
C LEU A 551 -14.39 6.11 31.18
N LEU A 552 -14.79 4.84 30.98
CA LEU A 552 -14.85 3.86 32.06
C LEU A 552 -13.47 3.58 32.67
N VAL A 553 -12.45 3.44 31.83
CA VAL A 553 -11.06 3.29 32.28
C VAL A 553 -10.63 4.50 33.10
N TRP A 554 -10.91 5.71 32.63
CA TRP A 554 -10.54 6.95 33.32
C TRP A 554 -11.23 7.09 34.67
N LEU A 555 -12.55 6.83 34.75
CA LEU A 555 -13.29 6.87 36.01
C LEU A 555 -12.67 5.93 37.05
N ARG A 556 -12.34 4.69 36.64
CA ARG A 556 -11.67 3.71 37.50
C ARG A 556 -10.29 4.18 37.95
N GLU A 557 -9.49 4.76 37.06
CA GLU A 557 -8.18 5.32 37.40
C GLU A 557 -8.28 6.48 38.41
N HIS A 558 -9.41 7.20 38.44
CA HIS A 558 -9.70 8.28 39.39
C HIS A 558 -10.53 7.80 40.59
N GLY A 559 -10.58 6.48 40.83
CA GLY A 559 -11.23 5.90 42.00
C GLY A 559 -12.75 6.06 42.04
N THR A 560 -13.40 6.31 40.90
CA THR A 560 -14.84 6.53 40.80
C THR A 560 -15.51 5.46 39.94
N GLU A 561 -16.72 5.05 40.32
CA GLU A 561 -17.55 4.15 39.52
C GLU A 561 -18.58 4.94 38.70
N LEU A 562 -19.04 4.36 37.59
CA LEU A 562 -20.00 5.01 36.70
C LEU A 562 -21.27 5.49 37.43
N GLY A 563 -21.79 4.70 38.37
CA GLY A 563 -23.00 5.03 39.13
C GLY A 563 -22.85 6.25 40.05
N LEU A 564 -21.61 6.56 40.47
CA LEU A 564 -21.26 7.69 41.33
C LEU A 564 -20.68 8.87 40.53
N CYS A 565 -20.70 8.80 39.19
CA CYS A 565 -20.19 9.84 38.33
C CYS A 565 -20.97 11.16 38.54
N SER A 566 -20.25 12.26 38.72
CA SER A 566 -20.78 13.62 38.83
C SER A 566 -20.50 14.41 37.54
N GLN A 567 -21.12 15.59 37.40
CA GLN A 567 -20.88 16.45 36.24
C GLN A 567 -19.44 16.97 36.24
N VAL A 568 -18.88 17.22 37.43
CA VAL A 568 -17.47 17.62 37.62
C VAL A 568 -16.53 16.58 37.02
N HIS A 569 -16.78 15.28 37.23
CA HIS A 569 -15.96 14.23 36.62
C HIS A 569 -16.06 14.20 35.10
N LEU A 570 -17.24 14.50 34.52
CA LEU A 570 -17.40 14.55 33.06
C LEU A 570 -16.73 15.78 32.45
N ASP A 571 -16.81 16.92 33.12
CA ASP A 571 -16.17 18.17 32.69
C ASP A 571 -14.64 18.04 32.79
N GLU A 572 -14.13 17.51 33.90
CA GLU A 572 -12.70 17.19 34.07
C GLU A 572 -12.21 16.17 33.05
N TRP A 573 -13.04 15.17 32.71
CA TRP A 573 -12.77 14.28 31.58
C TRP A 573 -12.72 15.04 30.26
N ILE A 574 -13.57 16.01 29.98
CA ILE A 574 -13.46 16.77 28.73
C ILE A 574 -12.21 17.66 28.72
N ASP A 575 -11.94 18.38 29.81
CA ASP A 575 -10.84 19.35 29.91
C ASP A 575 -9.46 18.71 29.93
N SER A 576 -9.32 17.55 30.58
CA SER A 576 -8.02 16.86 30.69
C SER A 576 -7.63 16.05 29.45
N GLY A 577 -8.30 16.21 28.31
CA GLY A 577 -7.85 15.54 27.09
C GLY A 577 -8.38 16.06 25.76
N SER A 578 -8.20 15.22 24.73
CA SER A 578 -8.40 15.66 23.34
C SER A 578 -9.87 15.66 22.90
N THR A 579 -10.13 16.29 21.76
CA THR A 579 -11.48 16.39 21.18
C THR A 579 -12.18 15.05 20.87
N THR A 580 -11.50 13.90 20.95
CA THR A 580 -12.12 12.56 20.83
C THR A 580 -12.89 12.17 22.09
N ARG A 581 -12.65 12.83 23.23
CA ARG A 581 -13.37 12.55 24.48
C ARG A 581 -14.88 12.83 24.37
N TYR A 582 -15.27 13.76 23.49
CA TYR A 582 -16.66 14.00 23.11
C TYR A 582 -17.35 12.81 22.43
N ASP A 583 -16.60 11.83 21.90
CA ASP A 583 -17.19 10.62 21.30
C ASP A 583 -17.92 9.75 22.35
N ALA A 584 -17.61 9.94 23.65
CA ALA A 584 -18.31 9.30 24.77
C ALA A 584 -19.73 9.85 24.99
N ARG A 585 -20.10 10.99 24.38
CA ARG A 585 -21.41 11.63 24.56
C ARG A 585 -22.58 10.67 24.34
N GLY A 586 -22.57 9.92 23.23
CA GLY A 586 -23.64 8.97 22.92
C GLY A 586 -23.78 7.85 23.96
N PHE A 587 -22.68 7.48 24.62
CA PHE A 587 -22.69 6.52 25.73
C PHE A 587 -23.27 7.13 27.00
N VAL A 588 -22.87 8.34 27.37
CA VAL A 588 -23.43 9.08 28.53
C VAL A 588 -24.94 9.29 28.36
N GLU A 589 -25.38 9.73 27.18
CA GLU A 589 -26.82 9.87 26.88
C GLU A 589 -27.58 8.55 27.00
N TRP A 590 -27.00 7.45 26.52
CA TRP A 590 -27.59 6.12 26.64
C TRP A 590 -27.63 5.65 28.11
N CYS A 591 -26.57 5.84 28.88
CA CYS A 591 -26.53 5.53 30.30
C CYS A 591 -27.56 6.33 31.09
N ARG A 592 -27.73 7.63 30.79
CA ARG A 592 -28.74 8.50 31.39
C ARG A 592 -30.15 8.00 31.11
N LYS A 593 -30.46 7.67 29.84
CA LYS A 593 -31.77 7.13 29.43
C LYS A 593 -32.09 5.79 30.10
N ASN A 594 -31.09 4.94 30.34
CA ASN A 594 -31.25 3.64 30.98
C ASN A 594 -31.00 3.64 32.50
N ARG A 595 -30.89 4.82 33.13
CA ARG A 595 -30.71 5.02 34.58
C ARG A 595 -29.44 4.37 35.16
N HIS A 596 -28.36 4.32 34.37
CA HIS A 596 -27.03 3.90 34.85
C HIS A 596 -26.22 5.04 35.49
N ILE A 597 -26.63 6.28 35.25
CA ILE A 597 -26.04 7.50 35.82
C ILE A 597 -27.15 8.48 36.23
N GLY A 598 -26.80 9.52 37.00
CA GLY A 598 -27.70 10.61 37.39
C GLY A 598 -28.38 11.32 36.20
N LYS A 599 -29.62 11.77 36.41
CA LYS A 599 -30.46 12.36 35.34
C LYS A 599 -29.95 13.69 34.77
N GLY A 600 -29.11 14.42 35.51
CA GLY A 600 -28.58 15.73 35.14
C GLY A 600 -27.21 15.72 34.47
N LEU A 601 -26.65 14.54 34.19
CA LEU A 601 -25.30 14.40 33.61
C LEU A 601 -25.34 14.50 32.09
N GLU A 602 -24.53 15.38 31.51
CA GLU A 602 -24.42 15.56 30.06
C GLU A 602 -22.98 15.87 29.61
N ILE A 603 -22.63 15.40 28.41
CA ILE A 603 -21.48 15.92 27.67
C ILE A 603 -22.03 16.83 26.57
N ALA A 604 -21.61 18.08 26.56
CA ALA A 604 -22.06 19.07 25.59
C ALA A 604 -21.77 18.63 24.14
N ALA A 605 -22.61 19.09 23.21
CA ALA A 605 -22.34 18.94 21.79
C ALA A 605 -21.04 19.65 21.44
N ARG A 606 -20.12 18.94 20.78
CA ARG A 606 -18.96 19.60 20.20
C ARG A 606 -19.42 20.64 19.17
N GLU A 607 -18.99 21.88 19.34
CA GLU A 607 -19.11 22.89 18.29
C GLU A 607 -18.37 22.42 17.05
N LYS A 608 -19.12 22.24 15.96
CA LYS A 608 -18.54 21.86 14.67
C LYS A 608 -17.82 23.08 14.10
N LEU A 609 -16.51 23.19 14.36
CA LEU A 609 -15.61 24.00 13.54
C LEU A 609 -15.56 23.40 12.13
N SER A 610 -16.50 23.75 11.27
CA SER A 610 -16.37 23.48 9.84
C SER A 610 -17.10 24.51 8.98
N HIS A 611 -16.50 25.69 8.83
CA HIS A 611 -16.71 26.48 7.63
C HIS A 611 -15.81 25.86 6.55
N VAL A 612 -16.37 24.96 5.73
CA VAL A 612 -15.64 24.45 4.56
C VAL A 612 -15.50 25.62 3.60
N ARG A 613 -14.28 26.15 3.45
CA ARG A 613 -14.02 27.16 2.43
C ARG A 613 -14.33 26.55 1.06
N PRO A 614 -15.26 27.11 0.28
CA PRO A 614 -15.54 26.64 -1.07
C PRO A 614 -14.27 26.74 -1.93
N THR A 615 -14.17 25.89 -2.95
CA THR A 615 -13.16 26.10 -4.00
C THR A 615 -13.50 27.41 -4.71
N ASP A 616 -12.48 28.24 -4.96
CA ASP A 616 -12.63 29.47 -5.72
C ASP A 616 -13.23 29.17 -7.11
N GLU A 617 -14.07 30.07 -7.62
CA GLU A 617 -14.81 29.81 -8.86
C GLU A 617 -13.88 29.66 -10.07
N ASP A 618 -12.83 30.48 -10.16
CA ASP A 618 -11.85 30.40 -11.24
C ASP A 618 -11.04 29.10 -11.16
N GLU A 619 -10.66 28.71 -9.93
CA GLU A 619 -9.97 27.44 -9.68
C GLU A 619 -10.86 26.24 -10.05
N ARG A 620 -12.16 26.28 -9.69
CA ARG A 620 -13.14 25.26 -10.06
C ARG A 620 -13.26 25.12 -11.57
N TRP A 621 -13.39 26.23 -12.31
CA TRP A 621 -13.49 26.21 -13.76
C TRP A 621 -12.19 25.80 -14.45
N ALA A 622 -11.03 26.18 -13.91
CA ALA A 622 -9.72 25.73 -14.40
C ALA A 622 -9.56 24.20 -14.25
N LEU A 623 -9.93 23.64 -13.10
CA LEU A 623 -9.91 22.20 -12.86
C LEU A 623 -10.88 21.46 -13.80
N SER A 624 -12.11 21.96 -13.96
CA SER A 624 -13.10 21.38 -14.89
C SER A 624 -12.59 21.35 -16.33
N ARG A 625 -12.01 22.45 -16.83
CA ARG A 625 -11.42 22.50 -18.20
C ARG A 625 -10.28 21.49 -18.36
N ARG A 626 -9.40 21.39 -17.37
CA ARG A 626 -8.33 20.40 -17.40
C ARG A 626 -8.88 18.97 -17.48
N LEU A 627 -9.89 18.63 -16.68
CA LEU A 627 -10.50 17.29 -16.70
C LEU A 627 -11.20 16.99 -18.03
N MET A 628 -11.76 17.99 -18.71
CA MET A 628 -12.39 17.81 -20.01
C MET A 628 -11.39 17.44 -21.11
N HIS A 629 -10.15 17.94 -21.07
CA HIS A 629 -9.22 17.85 -22.22
C HIS A 629 -7.89 17.12 -21.97
N ASP A 630 -7.47 16.89 -20.72
CA ASP A 630 -6.18 16.25 -20.41
C ASP A 630 -6.26 14.72 -20.52
N ASP A 631 -5.86 14.19 -21.69
CA ASP A 631 -5.79 12.74 -21.97
C ASP A 631 -4.67 12.01 -21.23
N GLY A 632 -3.80 12.73 -20.52
CA GLY A 632 -2.80 12.14 -19.61
C GLY A 632 -3.42 11.61 -18.31
N LEU A 633 -4.65 12.05 -17.98
CA LEU A 633 -5.38 11.62 -16.79
C LEU A 633 -6.22 10.37 -17.07
N ALA A 634 -6.38 9.54 -16.04
CA ALA A 634 -7.26 8.38 -16.12
C ALA A 634 -8.70 8.83 -16.34
N ILE A 635 -9.40 8.17 -17.26
CA ILE A 635 -10.76 8.55 -17.67
C ILE A 635 -11.75 8.51 -16.51
N GLU A 636 -11.57 7.56 -15.58
CA GLU A 636 -12.40 7.45 -14.38
C GLU A 636 -12.23 8.68 -13.49
N ASP A 637 -11.01 9.21 -13.36
CA ASP A 637 -10.75 10.39 -12.54
C ASP A 637 -11.30 11.66 -13.18
N ARG A 638 -11.20 11.77 -14.52
CA ARG A 638 -11.77 12.88 -15.29
C ARG A 638 -13.27 12.96 -15.10
N PHE A 639 -13.98 11.87 -15.39
CA PHE A 639 -15.43 11.86 -15.30
C PHE A 639 -15.92 12.05 -13.85
N ALA A 640 -15.32 11.34 -12.87
CA ALA A 640 -15.68 11.50 -11.46
C ALA A 640 -15.43 12.92 -10.94
N GLY A 641 -14.31 13.54 -11.30
CA GLY A 641 -14.01 14.92 -10.92
C GLY A 641 -15.01 15.92 -11.50
N LEU A 642 -15.43 15.73 -12.75
CA LEU A 642 -16.44 16.57 -13.39
C LEU A 642 -17.80 16.45 -12.71
N LEU A 643 -18.21 15.24 -12.32
CA LEU A 643 -19.45 15.04 -11.55
C LEU A 643 -19.44 15.78 -10.20
N VAL A 644 -18.28 15.86 -9.54
CA VAL A 644 -18.13 16.62 -8.30
C VAL A 644 -18.16 18.12 -8.53
N LEU A 645 -17.42 18.62 -9.54
CA LEU A 645 -17.18 20.06 -9.75
C LEU A 645 -18.29 20.77 -10.55
N LEU A 646 -19.05 20.04 -11.37
CA LEU A 646 -20.12 20.59 -12.20
C LEU A 646 -21.51 20.22 -11.68
N TYR A 647 -21.70 19.00 -11.18
CA TYR A 647 -23.01 18.50 -10.75
C TYR A 647 -23.10 18.25 -9.25
N ALA A 648 -22.13 18.77 -8.49
CA ALA A 648 -22.08 18.69 -7.04
C ALA A 648 -22.20 17.26 -6.47
N GLN A 649 -21.88 16.21 -7.23
CA GLN A 649 -22.15 14.85 -6.80
C GLN A 649 -21.19 14.41 -5.67
N PRO A 650 -21.69 13.71 -4.63
CA PRO A 650 -20.84 13.22 -3.58
C PRO A 650 -20.11 11.95 -4.06
N LEU A 651 -18.88 11.72 -3.59
CA LEU A 651 -18.10 10.57 -4.04
C LEU A 651 -18.73 9.22 -3.72
N THR A 652 -19.61 9.16 -2.70
CA THR A 652 -20.43 7.98 -2.43
C THR A 652 -21.31 7.63 -3.62
N THR A 653 -22.08 8.59 -4.14
CA THR A 653 -22.96 8.40 -5.30
C THR A 653 -22.14 8.15 -6.56
N VAL A 654 -21.13 8.98 -6.84
CA VAL A 654 -20.27 8.84 -8.03
C VAL A 654 -19.68 7.44 -8.10
N SER A 655 -19.12 6.95 -6.99
CA SER A 655 -18.51 5.62 -6.95
C SER A 655 -19.50 4.48 -7.19
N GLN A 656 -20.77 4.68 -6.82
CA GLN A 656 -21.84 3.69 -6.91
C GLN A 656 -22.73 3.91 -8.14
N LEU A 657 -22.27 4.63 -9.17
CA LEU A 657 -23.06 4.76 -10.40
C LEU A 657 -23.08 3.42 -11.15
N PRO A 658 -24.26 2.80 -11.36
CA PRO A 658 -24.37 1.61 -12.18
C PRO A 658 -24.23 1.98 -13.65
N VAL A 659 -23.89 1.00 -14.50
CA VAL A 659 -23.84 1.21 -15.96
C VAL A 659 -25.20 1.62 -16.54
N THR A 660 -26.29 1.19 -15.89
CA THR A 660 -27.67 1.55 -16.26
C THR A 660 -28.00 3.02 -15.99
N ALA A 661 -27.18 3.73 -15.21
CA ALA A 661 -27.35 5.17 -15.03
C ALA A 661 -26.96 5.97 -16.28
N VAL A 662 -26.17 5.40 -17.19
CA VAL A 662 -25.81 6.04 -18.45
C VAL A 662 -26.78 5.53 -19.53
N ILE A 663 -27.61 6.44 -20.03
CA ILE A 663 -28.61 6.16 -21.07
C ILE A 663 -28.06 6.67 -22.38
N VAL A 664 -27.89 5.77 -23.35
CA VAL A 664 -27.42 6.11 -24.71
C VAL A 664 -28.59 5.93 -25.66
N ALA A 665 -29.11 7.04 -26.19
CA ALA A 665 -30.16 7.07 -27.19
C ALA A 665 -29.67 7.87 -28.40
N ASP A 666 -29.64 7.24 -29.58
CA ASP A 666 -29.14 7.82 -30.82
C ASP A 666 -27.75 8.48 -30.68
N SER A 667 -27.69 9.80 -30.88
CA SER A 667 -26.50 10.65 -30.74
C SER A 667 -26.35 11.28 -29.36
N GLN A 668 -27.35 11.17 -28.48
CA GLN A 668 -27.36 11.79 -27.17
C GLN A 668 -26.99 10.81 -26.05
N THR A 669 -26.34 11.32 -25.00
CA THR A 669 -26.02 10.54 -23.79
C THR A 669 -26.54 11.28 -22.60
N SER A 670 -27.34 10.60 -21.80
CA SER A 670 -27.91 11.15 -20.57
C SER A 670 -27.42 10.36 -19.37
N LEU A 671 -27.37 11.02 -18.20
CA LEU A 671 -26.95 10.44 -16.94
C LEU A 671 -28.07 10.57 -15.90
N MET A 672 -28.43 9.45 -15.28
CA MET A 672 -29.37 9.42 -14.17
C MET A 672 -28.63 9.70 -12.85
N LEU A 673 -28.82 10.90 -12.30
CA LEU A 673 -28.29 11.31 -11.00
C LEU A 673 -29.41 11.48 -9.96
N GLY A 674 -30.55 12.01 -10.38
CA GLY A 674 -31.81 12.03 -9.63
C GLY A 674 -32.88 11.17 -10.29
N ASP A 675 -34.11 11.67 -10.32
CA ASP A 675 -35.27 10.96 -10.89
C ASP A 675 -35.44 11.23 -12.40
N SER A 676 -34.85 12.32 -12.90
CA SER A 676 -34.90 12.71 -14.32
C SER A 676 -33.54 12.62 -15.01
N PRO A 677 -33.48 12.14 -16.27
CA PRO A 677 -32.22 11.95 -16.99
C PRO A 677 -31.60 13.30 -17.39
N LEU A 678 -30.36 13.52 -17.01
CA LEU A 678 -29.59 14.73 -17.33
C LEU A 678 -28.83 14.55 -18.65
N LEU A 679 -29.15 15.33 -19.67
CA LEU A 679 -28.40 15.33 -20.93
C LEU A 679 -26.95 15.79 -20.71
N LEU A 680 -25.98 14.95 -21.09
CA LEU A 680 -24.56 15.27 -20.96
C LEU A 680 -24.07 16.08 -22.18
N PRO A 681 -23.41 17.24 -21.96
CA PRO A 681 -22.80 18.01 -23.04
C PRO A 681 -21.48 17.37 -23.52
N ASP A 682 -21.01 17.76 -24.71
CA ASP A 682 -19.65 17.46 -25.15
C ASP A 682 -18.63 18.20 -24.26
N PRO A 683 -17.55 17.56 -23.77
CA PRO A 683 -17.09 16.19 -24.03
C PRO A 683 -17.47 15.14 -22.97
N LEU A 684 -18.39 15.45 -22.04
CA LEU A 684 -18.77 14.55 -20.95
C LEU A 684 -19.49 13.29 -21.45
N ASP A 685 -20.31 13.44 -22.49
CA ASP A 685 -20.96 12.33 -23.21
C ASP A 685 -19.93 11.31 -23.73
N LYS A 686 -18.86 11.78 -24.37
CA LYS A 686 -17.75 10.96 -24.89
C LYS A 686 -17.03 10.25 -23.76
N LEU A 687 -16.78 10.94 -22.64
CA LEU A 687 -16.17 10.33 -21.46
C LEU A 687 -17.05 9.21 -20.88
N ALA A 688 -18.36 9.43 -20.78
CA ALA A 688 -19.31 8.42 -20.31
C ALA A 688 -19.36 7.20 -21.24
N ARG A 689 -19.44 7.41 -22.57
CA ARG A 689 -19.41 6.33 -23.57
C ARG A 689 -18.09 5.55 -23.54
N GLN A 690 -16.96 6.23 -23.40
CA GLN A 690 -15.65 5.58 -23.28
C GLN A 690 -15.52 4.76 -21.98
N LEU A 691 -16.11 5.21 -20.87
CA LEU A 691 -16.18 4.42 -19.63
C LEU A 691 -17.03 3.16 -19.81
N LEU A 692 -18.19 3.27 -20.47
CA LEU A 692 -19.01 2.11 -20.84
C LEU A 692 -18.27 1.13 -21.77
N ALA A 693 -17.42 1.62 -22.67
CA ALA A 693 -16.61 0.76 -23.53
C ALA A 693 -15.43 0.09 -22.77
N ARG A 694 -14.90 0.75 -21.72
CA ARG A 694 -13.74 0.28 -20.93
C ARG A 694 -14.12 -0.52 -19.68
N ARG A 695 -15.35 -1.07 -19.61
CA ARG A 695 -15.90 -1.85 -18.48
C ARG A 695 -15.09 -3.07 -18.03
N ARG A 696 -14.06 -3.46 -18.79
CA ARG A 696 -13.06 -4.43 -18.36
C ARG A 696 -12.18 -3.79 -17.28
N GLY A 697 -12.61 -3.91 -16.02
CA GLY A 697 -11.84 -3.48 -14.87
C GLY A 697 -10.39 -3.97 -14.95
N HIS A 698 -9.47 -3.27 -14.28
CA HIS A 698 -8.05 -3.64 -14.18
C HIS A 698 -7.85 -4.93 -13.36
N VAL A 699 -8.34 -6.03 -13.94
CA VAL A 699 -8.39 -7.42 -13.51
C VAL A 699 -9.04 -7.68 -12.16
N THR A 700 -9.90 -8.69 -12.09
CA THR A 700 -9.86 -9.69 -11.03
C THR A 700 -10.77 -10.87 -11.36
N ILE A 701 -10.21 -12.06 -11.20
CA ILE A 701 -10.83 -13.39 -11.23
C ILE A 701 -12.33 -13.40 -10.86
N GLY A 702 -13.14 -14.20 -11.58
CA GLY A 702 -14.53 -14.49 -11.22
C GLY A 702 -15.61 -13.69 -11.97
N ALA A 703 -15.27 -12.62 -12.68
CA ALA A 703 -16.23 -11.90 -13.52
C ALA A 703 -16.09 -12.33 -14.98
N SER A 704 -17.02 -13.15 -15.49
CA SER A 704 -17.15 -13.44 -16.93
C SER A 704 -17.85 -12.31 -17.69
N SER A 705 -18.51 -11.39 -16.99
CA SER A 705 -19.27 -10.27 -17.53
C SER A 705 -18.65 -8.91 -17.16
N ASP A 706 -18.92 -7.91 -18.00
CA ASP A 706 -18.64 -6.50 -17.72
C ASP A 706 -19.20 -6.11 -16.35
N SER A 707 -18.42 -5.34 -15.58
CA SER A 707 -18.84 -4.85 -14.26
C SER A 707 -20.19 -4.11 -14.34
N PRO A 708 -21.13 -4.34 -13.39
CA PRO A 708 -22.39 -3.58 -13.36
C PRO A 708 -22.19 -2.12 -12.94
N TRP A 709 -20.99 -1.77 -12.46
CA TRP A 709 -20.62 -0.41 -12.04
C TRP A 709 -19.84 0.32 -13.12
N LEU A 710 -20.17 1.60 -13.32
CA LEU A 710 -19.43 2.52 -14.20
C LEU A 710 -18.00 2.73 -13.72
N PHE A 711 -17.77 2.65 -12.40
CA PHE A 711 -16.47 2.69 -11.76
C PHE A 711 -16.15 1.34 -11.11
N PRO A 712 -15.58 0.36 -11.85
CA PRO A 712 -15.29 -0.96 -11.30
C PRO A 712 -14.21 -0.90 -10.21
N GLY A 713 -14.45 -1.63 -9.13
CA GLY A 713 -13.51 -1.80 -8.02
C GLY A 713 -12.49 -2.92 -8.25
N ALA A 714 -11.58 -3.08 -7.29
CA ALA A 714 -10.59 -4.16 -7.27
C ALA A 714 -11.16 -5.51 -6.78
N PHE A 715 -12.42 -5.53 -6.34
CA PHE A 715 -13.14 -6.72 -5.93
C PHE A 715 -14.22 -7.00 -6.97
N ALA A 716 -14.38 -8.28 -7.36
CA ALA A 716 -15.40 -8.67 -8.31
C ALA A 716 -16.79 -8.21 -7.84
N GLY A 717 -17.60 -7.69 -8.77
CA GLY A 717 -18.97 -7.24 -8.51
C GLY A 717 -19.08 -5.96 -7.66
N GLN A 718 -17.98 -5.34 -7.23
CA GLN A 718 -18.02 -4.16 -6.36
C GLN A 718 -17.58 -2.87 -7.08
N PRO A 719 -18.15 -1.71 -6.68
CA PRO A 719 -17.69 -0.42 -7.19
C PRO A 719 -16.32 -0.05 -6.62
N LEU A 720 -15.67 0.92 -7.26
CA LEU A 720 -14.48 1.56 -6.72
C LEU A 720 -14.79 2.18 -5.35
N SER A 721 -13.89 2.03 -4.38
CA SER A 721 -14.10 2.67 -3.08
C SER A 721 -14.10 4.20 -3.21
N ASN A 722 -15.10 4.87 -2.63
CA ASN A 722 -15.18 6.34 -2.56
C ASN A 722 -13.93 6.97 -1.91
N GLU A 723 -13.34 6.34 -0.89
CA GLU A 723 -12.08 6.78 -0.26
C GLU A 723 -10.91 6.72 -1.22
N HIS A 724 -10.87 5.65 -2.04
CA HIS A 724 -9.81 5.48 -3.04
C HIS A 724 -9.98 6.49 -4.17
N LEU A 725 -11.21 6.67 -4.67
CA LEU A 725 -11.54 7.70 -5.65
C LEU A 725 -11.21 9.10 -5.13
N GLY A 726 -11.57 9.41 -3.88
CA GLY A 726 -11.20 10.67 -3.23
C GLY A 726 -9.70 10.87 -3.11
N THR A 727 -8.95 9.80 -2.83
CA THR A 727 -7.47 9.85 -2.80
C THR A 727 -6.88 10.13 -4.19
N ARG A 728 -7.48 9.58 -5.26
CA ARG A 728 -7.06 9.85 -6.65
C ARG A 728 -7.33 11.30 -7.03
N LEU A 729 -8.55 11.78 -6.80
CA LEU A 729 -8.95 13.17 -7.07
C LEU A 729 -8.13 14.19 -6.26
N LYS A 730 -7.81 13.90 -5.00
CA LYS A 730 -6.97 14.77 -4.17
C LYS A 730 -5.57 14.99 -4.74
N ARG A 731 -4.99 13.99 -5.43
CA ARG A 731 -3.68 14.13 -6.11
C ARG A 731 -3.74 15.08 -7.30
N MET A 732 -4.95 15.40 -7.77
CA MET A 732 -5.20 16.33 -8.87
C MET A 732 -5.64 17.71 -8.38
N GLY A 733 -5.58 17.96 -7.07
CA GLY A 733 -6.04 19.19 -6.43
C GLY A 733 -7.54 19.23 -6.12
N ILE A 734 -8.28 18.14 -6.41
CA ILE A 734 -9.74 18.14 -6.25
C ILE A 734 -10.10 17.60 -4.87
N TYR A 735 -10.61 18.50 -4.03
CA TYR A 735 -11.14 18.16 -2.70
C TYR A 735 -12.67 18.08 -2.76
N SER A 736 -13.22 16.88 -2.53
CA SER A 736 -14.65 16.62 -2.77
C SER A 736 -15.61 17.55 -2.01
N ARG A 737 -15.38 17.83 -0.72
CA ARG A 737 -16.26 18.74 0.04
C ARG A 737 -16.17 20.19 -0.47
N PRO A 738 -14.99 20.84 -0.52
CA PRO A 738 -14.85 22.19 -1.10
C PRO A 738 -15.39 22.33 -2.53
N GLY A 739 -15.11 21.35 -3.40
CA GLY A 739 -15.55 21.38 -4.79
C GLY A 739 -17.06 21.22 -4.94
N ARG A 740 -17.66 20.28 -4.19
CA ARG A 740 -19.12 20.12 -4.14
C ARG A 740 -19.82 21.36 -3.60
N THR A 741 -19.29 21.95 -2.52
CA THR A 741 -19.86 23.17 -1.93
C THR A 741 -19.86 24.31 -2.96
N SER A 742 -18.75 24.54 -3.64
CA SER A 742 -18.65 25.57 -4.70
C SER A 742 -19.62 25.31 -5.86
N ALA A 743 -19.75 24.04 -6.30
CA ALA A 743 -20.71 23.66 -7.33
C ALA A 743 -22.18 23.87 -6.90
N LEU A 744 -22.55 23.49 -5.67
CA LEU A 744 -23.90 23.69 -5.14
C LEU A 744 -24.26 25.18 -5.05
N MET A 745 -23.32 26.02 -4.60
CA MET A 745 -23.53 27.47 -4.55
C MET A 745 -23.77 28.05 -5.94
N GLY A 746 -22.97 27.65 -6.94
CA GLY A 746 -23.17 28.09 -8.32
C GLY A 746 -24.52 27.62 -8.89
N LEU A 747 -24.91 26.37 -8.62
CA LEU A 747 -26.16 25.80 -9.12
C LEU A 747 -27.39 26.38 -8.42
N SER A 748 -27.34 26.63 -7.11
CA SER A 748 -28.49 27.15 -6.35
C SER A 748 -28.85 28.60 -6.66
N THR A 749 -27.91 29.35 -7.25
CA THR A 749 -28.20 30.71 -7.77
C THR A 749 -28.89 30.68 -9.13
N GLN A 750 -28.78 29.59 -9.89
CA GLN A 750 -29.27 29.48 -11.26
C GLN A 750 -30.51 28.59 -11.39
N LEU A 751 -30.73 27.66 -10.45
CA LEU A 751 -31.77 26.64 -10.53
C LEU A 751 -32.63 26.60 -9.26
N PRO A 752 -33.97 26.47 -9.39
CA PRO A 752 -34.87 26.25 -8.26
C PRO A 752 -34.57 24.93 -7.53
N ALA A 753 -34.92 24.87 -6.23
CA ALA A 753 -34.69 23.69 -5.38
C ALA A 753 -35.37 22.41 -5.93
N ALA A 754 -36.53 22.53 -6.56
CA ALA A 754 -37.24 21.42 -7.19
C ALA A 754 -36.41 20.80 -8.33
N VAL A 755 -35.82 21.63 -9.20
CA VAL A 755 -34.98 21.17 -10.33
C VAL A 755 -33.69 20.52 -9.82
N LEU A 756 -33.08 21.06 -8.76
CA LEU A 756 -31.90 20.45 -8.14
C LEU A 756 -32.19 19.09 -7.50
N THR A 757 -33.38 18.93 -6.93
CA THR A 757 -33.85 17.66 -6.36
C THR A 757 -34.03 16.64 -7.48
N GLU A 758 -34.75 17.01 -8.52
CA GLU A 758 -35.12 16.14 -9.65
C GLU A 758 -33.91 15.71 -10.49
N LEU A 759 -33.00 16.62 -10.83
CA LEU A 759 -31.85 16.33 -11.70
C LEU A 759 -30.64 15.76 -10.95
N LEU A 760 -30.38 16.18 -9.71
CA LEU A 760 -29.14 15.85 -9.00
C LEU A 760 -29.33 14.89 -7.82
N GLY A 761 -30.57 14.52 -7.49
CA GLY A 761 -30.87 13.58 -6.41
C GLY A 761 -30.52 14.12 -5.01
N ILE A 762 -30.58 15.43 -4.82
CA ILE A 762 -30.35 16.08 -3.51
C ILE A 762 -31.67 16.08 -2.72
N SER A 763 -31.64 15.91 -1.40
CA SER A 763 -32.88 15.93 -0.61
C SER A 763 -33.60 17.28 -0.73
N PRO A 764 -34.95 17.31 -0.74
CA PRO A 764 -35.72 18.54 -0.84
C PRO A 764 -35.34 19.58 0.22
N GLU A 765 -35.09 19.14 1.46
CA GLU A 765 -34.70 20.02 2.57
C GLU A 765 -33.31 20.62 2.33
N THR A 766 -32.37 19.80 1.84
CA THR A 766 -31.02 20.24 1.53
C THR A 766 -31.03 21.23 0.37
N ALA A 767 -31.77 20.93 -0.71
CA ALA A 767 -31.91 21.82 -1.86
C ALA A 767 -32.52 23.17 -1.47
N THR A 768 -33.58 23.15 -0.65
CA THR A 768 -34.24 24.36 -0.14
C THR A 768 -33.28 25.19 0.71
N ALA A 769 -32.53 24.58 1.63
CA ALA A 769 -31.54 25.27 2.45
C ALA A 769 -30.46 25.94 1.57
N TRP A 770 -29.94 25.27 0.55
CA TRP A 770 -28.94 25.87 -0.35
C TRP A 770 -29.50 27.02 -1.21
N THR A 771 -30.77 26.97 -1.60
CA THR A 771 -31.42 28.07 -2.34
C THR A 771 -31.76 29.27 -1.45
N GLN A 772 -32.19 29.02 -0.20
CA GLN A 772 -32.50 30.08 0.77
C GLN A 772 -31.23 30.74 1.31
N GLU A 773 -30.22 29.94 1.64
CA GLU A 773 -28.93 30.45 2.09
C GLU A 773 -28.10 31.04 0.94
N GLY A 774 -28.33 30.66 -0.32
CA GLY A 774 -27.62 31.21 -1.50
C GLY A 774 -27.69 32.74 -1.57
N GLY A 775 -28.80 33.34 -1.11
CA GLY A 775 -28.94 34.80 -0.96
C GLY A 775 -28.15 35.40 0.22
N ASN A 776 -27.94 34.64 1.30
CA ASN A 776 -27.19 35.07 2.49
C ASN A 776 -25.69 34.79 2.39
N TRP A 777 -25.25 33.77 1.67
CA TRP A 777 -23.83 33.47 1.45
C TRP A 777 -23.16 34.49 0.54
N ALA A 778 -23.86 35.10 -0.42
CA ALA A 778 -23.34 36.24 -1.19
C ALA A 778 -23.11 37.46 -0.30
N ARG A 779 -24.00 37.68 0.69
CA ARG A 779 -23.90 38.74 1.69
C ARG A 779 -22.78 38.48 2.73
N TYR A 780 -22.61 37.22 3.14
CA TYR A 780 -21.51 36.77 4.00
C TYR A 780 -20.14 36.75 3.28
N ALA A 781 -20.10 36.39 1.99
CA ALA A 781 -18.92 36.52 1.15
C ALA A 781 -18.50 38.00 0.96
N ALA A 782 -19.47 38.91 0.95
CA ALA A 782 -19.23 40.35 0.98
C ALA A 782 -18.77 40.88 2.36
N GLU A 783 -19.03 40.16 3.45
CA GLU A 783 -18.55 40.48 4.82
C GLU A 783 -17.19 39.83 5.16
N LEU A 784 -16.66 38.96 4.29
CA LEU A 784 -15.35 38.32 4.45
C LEU A 784 -14.09 39.09 3.96
N PRO A 785 -14.10 40.33 3.42
CA PRO A 785 -12.88 41.00 3.00
C PRO A 785 -12.15 41.61 4.22
N GLY A 786 -11.47 40.76 4.99
CA GLY A 786 -10.66 41.17 6.14
C GLY A 786 -9.45 40.28 6.46
N ARG A 787 -9.20 39.19 5.73
CA ARG A 787 -7.98 38.39 5.87
C ARG A 787 -7.24 38.28 4.54
N PRO A 788 -5.97 38.69 4.46
CA PRO A 788 -5.28 38.83 3.19
C PRO A 788 -5.07 37.47 2.52
N ARG A 789 -5.48 37.42 1.24
CA ARG A 789 -5.07 36.41 0.26
C ARG A 789 -3.58 36.64 -0.06
N PRO A 790 -2.72 35.61 -0.21
CA PRO A 790 -1.42 35.81 -0.84
C PRO A 790 -1.65 36.23 -2.30
N ALA A 791 -1.13 37.40 -2.67
CA ALA A 791 -1.39 38.06 -3.94
C ALA A 791 -0.74 37.32 -5.11
N SER A 792 -1.51 37.09 -6.17
CA SER A 792 -1.02 36.77 -7.51
C SER A 792 -0.72 38.08 -8.24
N PRO A 793 0.47 38.29 -8.84
CA PRO A 793 0.73 39.49 -9.62
C PRO A 793 0.15 39.32 -11.04
N GLN A 794 -0.77 40.21 -11.42
CA GLN A 794 -1.23 40.40 -12.80
C GLN A 794 -1.22 41.91 -13.14
N PRO A 795 -1.07 42.26 -14.43
CA PRO A 795 -0.36 43.45 -14.89
C PRO A 795 -1.30 44.65 -15.12
N GLY A 796 -0.79 45.86 -14.90
CA GLY A 796 -1.44 47.12 -15.27
C GLY A 796 -0.54 47.94 -16.22
N PRO A 797 -1.05 48.37 -17.39
CA PRO A 797 -0.37 49.24 -18.35
C PRO A 797 -0.80 50.72 -18.25
N GLY A 798 0.15 51.63 -18.55
CA GLY A 798 -0.03 53.06 -18.93
C GLY A 798 -0.48 53.98 -17.79
N CYS A 799 0.05 55.17 -17.54
CA CYS A 799 0.65 56.27 -18.32
C CYS A 799 1.19 57.25 -17.24
N LEU A 800 2.19 58.14 -17.37
CA LEU A 800 2.96 58.77 -18.44
C LEU A 800 4.28 59.22 -17.78
N ARG A 801 5.40 59.08 -18.48
CA ARG A 801 6.58 59.93 -18.26
C ARG A 801 6.45 61.17 -19.13
N ASN A 802 6.71 62.34 -18.56
CA ASN A 802 7.78 63.26 -19.00
C ASN A 802 7.79 64.56 -18.16
N PRO A 803 8.87 65.37 -18.19
CA PRO A 803 10.19 65.13 -18.79
C PRO A 803 11.35 65.32 -17.81
N ASP A 804 12.44 64.59 -18.03
CA ASP A 804 13.85 65.04 -18.07
C ASP A 804 14.76 63.84 -18.35
#